data_AF-A0AAW0VYA5-F1
#
_entry.id   AF-A0AAW0VYA5-F1
#
_cell.length_a   1.000
_cell.length_b   1.000
_cell.length_c   1.000
_cell.angle_alpha   90.00
_cell.angle_beta   90.00
_cell.angle_gamma   90.00
#
_symmetry.space_group_name_H-M   'P 1'
#
loop_
_entity.id
_entity.type
_entity.pdbx_description
1 polymer ?
#
loop_
_entity_poly.entity_id
_entity_poly.type
_entity_poly.pdbx_seq_one_letter_code
_entity_poly.pdbx_strand_id
1 'polypeptide(L)'
;MASEKMEKDIRDECIGRLAELGTQRAAPGPFLGAMVAPPPGGEGGGKGRDINLEDLLCTKRVDDVPARVWVLSAEAGKGKSTIARRIATSWTSSDHLLHGLDHYQALLVLSGSAVAADDCWEAVKTFLLQSVSKWGASCVAEWMESAQVLVIIDDFIPKKAGEELTEALTEWTQASFLLLTTSADGVATSALTAAYVPTVHITLQGLDRCDALSLAMQHLPAEQVESFTSWLVASWCLVSDVLSYPRLVISTCLAWTLGNIDDSVVTTTQLLWCIVESQVSQCCNIREEEMARWLLVLGKLARRSLESEIHINREELLGEAGKIFPSGVEEVALLLPLPLSTSAACLSSLSFPHPLTQFLAAWDAIHQNMRGTPMKSLVKRLRDEDSVVIYAAGHLNHILQHDPHSPDNQVSRAAKNLVLHMDRATDRFGYTLKVIQEFRVHPRVLRIMMDEVGLPKIWEVSDGAVLVEPLAALLQHSTPVKIHVSVERKCLAPDLGGVVALLAGTSIPMFLAEMNHLQWGSSDTTDNLVSVIQRGNQQLQDFIGCLNAETIKSLCGWQATRNLVCLRVRVTDRESVEAILRSPSELPSLLWLEVDFDLPLDDLNNTSLTPVNTPLMDVCFRDITDRDVPLVCQLLEHIRIRYSGVHLMCCSLTPQGVREILKYFYRRGMYMTADASAIARYRRWRFPALDTVPKTETLTDDKVQHLLGYDDRYHYSDNEARTSVLATRLEANTLANFFEALQDLVYFRFVCANLSVVKNTDGTTEVKDLLGYQ
;
A
#
# COMPACT_ATOMS: atom_id res chain seq x y z
N MET A 1 24.57 47.43 -8.26
CA MET A 1 26.04 47.31 -8.15
C MET A 1 26.51 46.44 -6.99
N ALA A 2 26.33 46.80 -5.70
CA ALA A 2 26.78 45.92 -4.59
C ALA A 2 25.95 44.62 -4.48
N SER A 3 24.63 44.73 -4.61
CA SER A 3 23.69 43.58 -4.59
C SER A 3 23.87 42.65 -5.81
N GLU A 4 23.93 43.16 -7.04
CA GLU A 4 24.19 42.33 -8.24
C GLU A 4 25.55 41.60 -8.19
N LYS A 5 26.57 42.22 -7.58
CA LYS A 5 27.87 41.59 -7.39
C LYS A 5 27.81 40.48 -6.35
N MET A 6 27.08 40.69 -5.25
CA MET A 6 26.86 39.68 -4.22
C MET A 6 26.05 38.50 -4.76
N GLU A 7 24.98 38.76 -5.53
CA GLU A 7 24.16 37.73 -6.18
C GLU A 7 25.00 36.87 -7.13
N LYS A 8 25.87 37.51 -7.93
CA LYS A 8 26.80 36.80 -8.80
C LYS A 8 27.80 35.95 -8.01
N ASP A 9 28.43 36.51 -6.97
CA ASP A 9 29.42 35.80 -6.15
C ASP A 9 28.79 34.56 -5.46
N ILE A 10 27.59 34.69 -4.90
CA ILE A 10 26.87 33.58 -4.26
C ILE A 10 26.46 32.53 -5.30
N ARG A 11 25.93 32.96 -6.45
CA ARG A 11 25.57 32.05 -7.55
C ARG A 11 26.77 31.24 -8.04
N ASP A 12 27.91 31.90 -8.24
CA ASP A 12 29.14 31.25 -8.70
C ASP A 12 29.66 30.25 -7.64
N GLU A 13 29.56 30.57 -6.34
CA GLU A 13 29.90 29.64 -5.25
C GLU A 13 28.95 28.43 -5.19
N CYS A 14 27.63 28.64 -5.30
CA CYS A 14 26.64 27.56 -5.37
C CYS A 14 26.91 26.64 -6.56
N ILE A 15 27.15 27.19 -7.76
CA ILE A 15 27.48 26.40 -8.95
C ILE A 15 28.79 25.63 -8.74
N GLY A 16 29.80 26.24 -8.13
CA GLY A 16 31.07 25.58 -7.80
C GLY A 16 30.86 24.37 -6.88
N ARG A 17 30.09 24.53 -5.79
CA ARG A 17 29.76 23.46 -4.84
C ARG A 17 28.90 22.36 -5.47
N LEU A 18 27.95 22.71 -6.32
CA LEU A 18 27.13 21.74 -7.05
C LEU A 18 27.96 20.97 -8.09
N ALA A 19 28.94 21.61 -8.74
CA ALA A 19 29.85 20.94 -9.65
C ALA A 19 30.77 19.94 -8.91
N GLU A 20 31.19 20.24 -7.68
CA GLU A 20 31.89 19.27 -6.81
C GLU A 20 31.03 18.02 -6.56
N LEU A 21 29.71 18.18 -6.36
CA LEU A 21 28.75 17.09 -6.22
C LEU A 21 28.46 16.33 -7.53
N GLY A 22 28.65 16.98 -8.68
CA GLY A 22 28.29 16.47 -10.01
C GLY A 22 29.36 15.67 -10.75
N THR A 23 30.55 15.44 -10.18
CA THR A 23 31.66 14.72 -10.84
C THR A 23 31.46 13.20 -10.99
N GLN A 24 30.29 12.66 -10.60
CA GLN A 24 29.88 11.30 -10.94
C GLN A 24 28.81 11.34 -12.03
N ARG A 25 29.12 10.85 -13.24
CA ARG A 25 28.18 10.77 -14.38
C ARG A 25 26.85 10.15 -13.93
N ALA A 26 25.79 10.96 -13.82
CA ALA A 26 24.43 10.46 -13.73
C ALA A 26 24.03 9.94 -15.12
N ALA A 27 23.86 8.63 -15.25
CA ALA A 27 23.15 8.04 -16.39
C ALA A 27 21.70 8.57 -16.41
N PRO A 28 21.03 8.62 -17.58
CA PRO A 28 19.62 8.99 -17.67
C PRO A 28 18.78 7.96 -16.92
N GLY A 29 18.42 8.29 -15.68
CA GLY A 29 17.63 7.41 -14.81
C GLY A 29 16.18 7.30 -15.27
N PRO A 30 15.53 6.13 -15.07
CA PRO A 30 14.14 5.92 -15.43
C PRO A 30 13.20 6.85 -14.66
N PHE A 31 11.98 6.91 -15.17
CA PHE A 31 10.87 7.68 -14.60
C PHE A 31 10.58 7.18 -13.18
N LEU A 32 10.21 8.10 -12.28
CA LEU A 32 9.81 7.78 -10.90
C LEU A 32 8.48 8.48 -10.64
N GLY A 33 7.43 7.70 -10.43
CA GLY A 33 6.14 8.20 -9.94
C GLY A 33 6.22 8.55 -8.46
N ALA A 34 5.61 9.67 -8.06
CA ALA A 34 5.42 10.05 -6.66
C ALA A 34 3.92 10.20 -6.37
N MET A 35 3.48 9.96 -5.13
CA MET A 35 2.07 10.09 -4.77
C MET A 35 1.91 11.21 -3.73
N VAL A 36 0.93 12.10 -3.92
CA VAL A 36 0.54 13.09 -2.90
C VAL A 36 -0.48 12.48 -1.96
N ALA A 37 -0.13 12.42 -0.68
CA ALA A 37 -0.99 11.91 0.37
C ALA A 37 -1.78 13.04 1.05
N PRO A 38 -3.05 12.81 1.45
CA PRO A 38 -3.74 13.72 2.36
C PRO A 38 -3.02 13.78 3.72
N PRO A 39 -3.19 14.86 4.52
CA PRO A 39 -2.57 14.98 5.83
C PRO A 39 -2.98 13.81 6.75
N PRO A 40 -2.04 13.27 7.56
CA PRO A 40 -2.33 12.15 8.44
C PRO A 40 -3.27 12.60 9.56
N GLY A 41 -4.52 12.12 9.52
CA GLY A 41 -5.56 12.47 10.48
C GLY A 41 -6.99 12.50 9.92
N GLY A 42 -7.17 12.41 8.60
CA GLY A 42 -8.50 12.25 8.00
C GLY A 42 -8.92 10.79 7.92
N GLU A 43 -9.98 10.39 8.62
CA GLU A 43 -10.66 9.08 8.47
C GLU A 43 -11.38 8.90 7.11
N GLY A 44 -11.04 9.71 6.11
CA GLY A 44 -11.52 9.57 4.74
C GLY A 44 -10.39 9.00 3.87
N GLY A 45 -10.60 7.80 3.33
CA GLY A 45 -9.74 7.17 2.32
C GLY A 45 -9.72 7.94 1.00
N GLY A 46 -9.19 9.16 1.00
CA GLY A 46 -8.84 9.88 -0.21
C GLY A 46 -7.70 9.14 -0.89
N LYS A 47 -7.95 8.61 -2.10
CA LYS A 47 -6.89 8.07 -2.96
C LYS A 47 -5.88 9.19 -3.21
N GLY A 48 -4.62 8.98 -2.84
CA GLY A 48 -3.55 9.90 -3.17
C GLY A 48 -3.49 10.11 -4.69
N ARG A 49 -3.11 11.31 -5.12
CA ARG A 49 -2.94 11.63 -6.55
C ARG A 49 -1.51 11.32 -6.95
N ASP A 50 -1.33 10.56 -8.02
CA ASP A 50 -0.02 10.38 -8.64
C ASP A 50 0.44 11.69 -9.30
N ILE A 51 1.66 12.10 -8.98
CA ILE A 51 2.31 13.32 -9.45
C ILE A 51 3.72 12.93 -9.93
N ASN A 52 4.11 13.39 -11.12
CA ASN A 52 5.47 13.21 -11.62
C ASN A 52 6.39 14.35 -11.09
N LEU A 53 7.71 14.20 -11.22
CA LEU A 53 8.67 15.20 -10.71
C LEU A 53 8.54 16.58 -11.37
N GLU A 54 8.07 16.66 -12.62
CA GLU A 54 7.88 17.91 -13.35
C GLU A 54 6.65 18.68 -12.84
N ASP A 55 5.55 17.96 -12.67
CA ASP A 55 4.32 18.42 -12.06
C ASP A 55 4.57 18.84 -10.62
N LEU A 56 5.43 18.11 -9.89
CA LEU A 56 5.82 18.45 -8.53
C LEU A 56 6.31 19.90 -8.49
N LEU A 57 7.35 20.25 -9.28
CA LEU A 57 7.92 21.60 -9.36
C LEU A 57 6.94 22.68 -9.82
N CYS A 58 5.87 22.29 -10.52
CA CYS A 58 4.80 23.17 -10.99
C CYS A 58 3.60 23.24 -10.03
N THR A 59 3.49 22.34 -9.04
CA THR A 59 2.36 22.24 -8.10
C THR A 59 2.50 23.32 -7.03
N LYS A 60 2.22 24.57 -7.42
CA LYS A 60 2.42 25.74 -6.58
C LYS A 60 1.30 25.98 -5.55
N ARG A 61 0.33 25.07 -5.34
CA ARG A 61 -0.87 25.37 -4.52
C ARG A 61 -1.43 24.17 -3.76
N VAL A 62 -1.82 24.41 -2.52
CA VAL A 62 -2.75 23.59 -1.71
C VAL A 62 -3.91 24.51 -1.36
N ASP A 63 -5.14 24.14 -1.71
CA ASP A 63 -6.35 24.95 -1.42
C ASP A 63 -6.22 26.42 -1.85
N ASP A 64 -5.68 26.66 -3.04
CA ASP A 64 -5.36 27.99 -3.60
C ASP A 64 -4.29 28.82 -2.87
N VAL A 65 -3.66 28.29 -1.82
CA VAL A 65 -2.53 28.91 -1.09
C VAL A 65 -1.20 28.34 -1.59
N PRO A 66 -0.19 29.18 -1.88
CA PRO A 66 1.11 28.67 -2.29
C PRO A 66 1.81 27.91 -1.17
N ALA A 67 1.98 26.60 -1.34
CA ALA A 67 2.79 25.78 -0.45
C ALA A 67 4.25 26.17 -0.59
N ARG A 68 4.91 26.51 0.54
CA ARG A 68 6.33 26.90 0.57
C ARG A 68 7.24 25.77 1.03
N VAL A 69 6.66 24.69 1.57
CA VAL A 69 7.39 23.53 2.09
C VAL A 69 6.85 22.26 1.46
N TRP A 70 7.74 21.44 0.91
CA TRP A 70 7.45 20.08 0.48
C TRP A 70 8.20 19.08 1.33
N VAL A 71 7.50 18.03 1.73
CA VAL A 71 8.07 16.92 2.47
C VAL A 71 8.01 15.69 1.58
N LEU A 72 9.16 15.28 1.05
CA LEU A 72 9.34 14.05 0.30
C LEU A 72 9.76 12.92 1.25
N SER A 73 8.84 12.01 1.53
CA SER A 73 9.08 10.88 2.42
C SER A 73 9.22 9.56 1.68
N ALA A 74 10.14 8.72 2.16
CA ALA A 74 10.35 7.38 1.64
C ALA A 74 11.21 6.54 2.59
N GLU A 75 11.15 5.23 2.43
CA GLU A 75 12.10 4.30 3.05
C GLU A 75 13.54 4.52 2.55
N ALA A 76 14.52 4.02 3.32
CA ALA A 76 15.93 4.11 2.97
C ALA A 76 16.21 3.31 1.69
N GLY A 77 16.79 3.96 0.68
CA GLY A 77 17.13 3.34 -0.61
C GLY A 77 16.11 3.52 -1.74
N LYS A 78 14.94 4.13 -1.51
CA LYS A 78 13.94 4.39 -2.57
C LYS A 78 14.28 5.51 -3.54
N GLY A 79 15.34 6.28 -3.28
CA GLY A 79 15.86 7.28 -4.24
C GLY A 79 15.62 8.76 -3.88
N LYS A 80 15.28 9.09 -2.64
CA LYS A 80 15.14 10.48 -2.15
C LYS A 80 16.34 11.37 -2.51
N SER A 81 17.54 10.96 -2.11
CA SER A 81 18.79 11.67 -2.42
C SER A 81 19.13 11.71 -3.92
N THR A 82 18.61 10.76 -4.70
CA THR A 82 18.73 10.77 -6.16
C THR A 82 17.84 11.82 -6.78
N ILE A 83 16.61 12.00 -6.28
CA ILE A 83 15.70 13.07 -6.70
C ILE A 83 16.29 14.43 -6.33
N ALA A 84 16.76 14.62 -5.09
CA ALA A 84 17.42 15.84 -4.66
C ALA A 84 18.59 16.23 -5.59
N ARG A 85 19.45 15.26 -5.93
CA ARG A 85 20.53 15.48 -6.90
C ARG A 85 20.04 15.79 -8.30
N ARG A 86 19.02 15.08 -8.80
CA ARG A 86 18.47 15.32 -10.14
C ARG A 86 17.92 16.74 -10.28
N ILE A 87 17.28 17.26 -9.24
CA ILE A 87 16.82 18.66 -9.19
C ILE A 87 18.03 19.60 -9.27
N ALA A 88 19.04 19.38 -8.43
CA ALA A 88 20.24 20.21 -8.39
C ALA A 88 21.02 20.20 -9.71
N THR A 89 21.22 19.04 -10.34
CA THR A 89 21.92 18.92 -11.62
C THR A 89 21.13 19.54 -12.76
N SER A 90 19.80 19.39 -12.77
CA SER A 90 18.92 19.99 -13.79
C SER A 90 18.86 21.51 -13.69
N TRP A 91 19.04 22.09 -12.50
CA TRP A 91 19.16 23.54 -12.33
C TRP A 91 20.46 24.09 -12.93
N THR A 92 21.55 23.32 -12.85
CA THR A 92 22.85 23.72 -13.42
C THR A 92 22.97 23.51 -14.93
N SER A 93 22.15 22.63 -15.52
CA SER A 93 22.22 22.34 -16.95
C SER A 93 21.48 23.39 -17.79
N SER A 94 22.04 23.73 -18.95
CA SER A 94 21.41 24.64 -19.92
C SER A 94 20.16 24.05 -20.58
N ASP A 95 19.97 22.74 -20.49
CA ASP A 95 18.87 22.01 -21.14
C ASP A 95 17.56 22.03 -20.35
N HIS A 96 17.55 22.59 -19.12
CA HIS A 96 16.38 22.79 -18.26
C HIS A 96 15.33 21.66 -18.36
N LEU A 97 15.78 20.41 -18.18
CA LEU A 97 14.93 19.21 -18.31
C LEU A 97 13.74 19.20 -17.34
N LEU A 98 13.78 20.00 -16.27
CA LEU A 98 12.69 20.16 -15.32
C LEU A 98 12.16 21.59 -15.41
N HIS A 99 10.94 21.73 -15.93
CA HIS A 99 10.24 23.02 -16.02
C HIS A 99 10.02 23.65 -14.63
N GLY A 100 10.22 24.96 -14.51
CA GLY A 100 9.99 25.73 -13.29
C GLY A 100 11.23 25.93 -12.40
N LEU A 101 12.36 25.28 -12.68
CA LEU A 101 13.63 25.53 -11.97
C LEU A 101 14.31 26.83 -12.37
N ASP A 102 14.02 27.33 -13.57
CA ASP A 102 14.48 28.60 -14.13
C ASP A 102 14.01 29.82 -13.32
N HIS A 103 12.98 29.66 -12.50
CA HIS A 103 12.50 30.70 -11.60
C HIS A 103 13.40 30.94 -10.38
N TYR A 104 14.27 29.99 -10.02
CA TYR A 104 15.12 30.12 -8.84
C TYR A 104 16.47 30.73 -9.20
N GLN A 105 16.81 31.83 -8.52
CA GLN A 105 18.10 32.53 -8.65
C GLN A 105 19.24 31.74 -7.99
N ALA A 106 18.92 30.92 -6.99
CA ALA A 106 19.88 30.05 -6.33
C ALA A 106 19.25 28.77 -5.81
N LEU A 107 20.09 27.73 -5.69
CA LEU A 107 19.73 26.43 -5.14
C LEU A 107 20.76 26.00 -4.10
N LEU A 108 20.30 25.60 -2.91
CA LEU A 108 21.12 25.11 -1.82
C LEU A 108 20.75 23.66 -1.51
N VAL A 109 21.73 22.75 -1.47
CA VAL A 109 21.52 21.36 -1.03
C VAL A 109 22.31 21.11 0.23
N LEU A 110 21.59 20.91 1.34
CA LEU A 110 22.14 20.71 2.67
C LEU A 110 21.86 19.29 3.14
N SER A 111 22.77 18.73 3.96
CA SER A 111 22.52 17.46 4.63
C SER A 111 21.70 17.69 5.89
N GLY A 112 20.66 16.89 6.10
CA GLY A 112 19.85 16.90 7.32
C GLY A 112 20.68 16.68 8.57
N SER A 113 21.75 15.88 8.49
CA SER A 113 22.70 15.68 9.61
C SER A 113 23.42 16.96 10.05
N ALA A 114 23.75 17.84 9.11
CA ALA A 114 24.40 19.13 9.39
C ALA A 114 23.40 20.11 10.03
N VAL A 115 22.17 20.12 9.51
CA VAL A 115 21.08 20.95 10.07
C VAL A 115 20.63 20.46 11.45
N ALA A 116 20.72 19.15 11.73
CA ALA A 116 20.35 18.59 13.03
C ALA A 116 21.46 18.69 14.09
N ALA A 117 22.69 19.05 13.71
CA ALA A 117 23.82 19.20 14.62
C ALA A 117 23.99 20.64 15.12
N ASP A 118 23.67 21.61 14.27
CA ASP A 118 23.91 23.04 14.49
C ASP A 118 22.64 23.88 14.29
N ASP A 119 22.71 25.18 14.55
CA ASP A 119 21.71 26.16 14.09
C ASP A 119 21.60 26.08 12.56
N CYS A 120 20.40 26.17 11.99
CA CYS A 120 20.16 26.17 10.54
C CYS A 120 21.07 27.16 9.81
N TRP A 121 21.35 28.29 10.46
CA TRP A 121 22.23 29.31 9.91
C TRP A 121 23.70 28.90 9.89
N GLU A 122 24.17 28.09 10.82
CA GLU A 122 25.52 27.53 10.77
C GLU A 122 25.71 26.53 9.61
N ALA A 123 24.68 25.76 9.26
CA ALA A 123 24.71 24.92 8.07
C ALA A 123 24.86 25.76 6.78
N VAL A 124 24.10 26.87 6.67
CA VAL A 124 24.21 27.83 5.56
C VAL A 124 25.57 28.51 5.54
N LYS A 125 26.09 28.96 6.69
CA LYS A 125 27.41 29.57 6.80
C LYS A 125 28.52 28.61 6.40
N THR A 126 28.39 27.34 6.76
CA THR A 126 29.36 26.30 6.38
C THR A 126 29.33 26.04 4.87
N PHE A 127 28.15 26.04 4.26
CA PHE A 127 27.98 25.85 2.82
C PHE A 127 28.51 27.05 2.00
N LEU A 128 28.11 28.26 2.40
CA LEU A 128 28.46 29.55 1.76
C LEU A 128 29.61 30.26 2.48
N LEU A 129 30.63 29.51 2.90
CA LEU A 129 31.70 30.01 3.77
C LEU A 129 32.42 31.24 3.18
N GLN A 130 32.68 31.25 1.88
CA GLN A 130 33.38 32.38 1.25
C GLN A 130 32.47 33.60 1.14
N SER A 131 31.21 33.42 0.75
CA SER A 131 30.23 34.50 0.70
C SER A 131 29.90 35.07 2.07
N VAL A 132 29.70 34.24 3.10
CA VAL A 132 29.45 34.70 4.46
C VAL A 132 30.65 35.43 5.05
N SER A 133 31.87 34.92 4.87
CA SER A 133 33.08 35.60 5.37
C SER A 133 33.31 36.96 4.69
N LYS A 134 32.88 37.11 3.43
CA LYS A 134 33.03 38.33 2.64
C LYS A 134 31.94 39.37 2.88
N TRP A 135 30.68 38.95 2.97
CA TRP A 135 29.51 39.83 3.01
C TRP A 135 28.83 39.92 4.38
N GLY A 136 29.11 38.97 5.28
CA GLY A 136 28.49 38.85 6.59
C GLY A 136 27.17 38.06 6.54
N ALA A 137 26.87 37.35 7.63
CA ALA A 137 25.71 36.46 7.72
C ALA A 137 24.36 37.19 7.56
N SER A 138 24.24 38.44 8.05
CA SER A 138 23.02 39.25 7.92
C SER A 138 22.73 39.64 6.46
N CYS A 139 23.75 40.00 5.68
CA CYS A 139 23.58 40.35 4.27
C CYS A 139 23.16 39.13 3.43
N VAL A 140 23.68 37.94 3.78
CA VAL A 140 23.28 36.68 3.11
C VAL A 140 21.83 36.31 3.47
N ALA A 141 21.39 36.58 4.71
CA ALA A 141 20.00 36.38 5.13
C ALA A 141 19.03 37.27 4.33
N GLU A 142 19.32 38.57 4.28
CA GLU A 142 18.53 39.55 3.50
C GLU A 142 18.50 39.20 2.00
N TRP A 143 19.60 38.64 1.48
CA TRP A 143 19.63 38.14 0.11
C TRP A 143 18.73 36.92 -0.07
N MET A 144 18.76 35.95 0.84
CA MET A 144 17.88 34.77 0.75
C MET A 144 16.40 35.15 0.82
N GLU A 145 16.03 36.17 1.61
CA GLU A 145 14.67 36.74 1.68
C GLU A 145 14.24 37.41 0.39
N SER A 146 15.14 38.16 -0.25
CA SER A 146 14.83 38.93 -1.46
C SER A 146 14.98 38.13 -2.76
N ALA A 147 15.75 37.05 -2.73
CA ALA A 147 16.00 36.18 -3.87
C ALA A 147 15.06 34.97 -3.90
N GLN A 148 14.75 34.49 -5.11
CA GLN A 148 14.04 33.23 -5.31
C GLN A 148 14.99 32.05 -5.06
N VAL A 149 15.15 31.65 -3.80
CA VAL A 149 16.04 30.53 -3.39
C VAL A 149 15.25 29.25 -3.14
N LEU A 150 15.70 28.15 -3.75
CA LEU A 150 15.26 26.78 -3.44
C LEU A 150 16.26 26.13 -2.47
N VAL A 151 15.77 25.70 -1.31
CA VAL A 151 16.56 24.95 -0.33
C VAL A 151 16.11 23.50 -0.34
N ILE A 152 17.05 22.56 -0.47
CA ILE A 152 16.83 21.13 -0.33
C ILE A 152 17.59 20.65 0.90
N ILE A 153 16.89 20.09 1.88
CA ILE A 153 17.50 19.43 3.03
C ILE A 153 17.32 17.93 2.84
N ASP A 154 18.41 17.24 2.52
CA ASP A 154 18.41 15.81 2.22
C ASP A 154 18.65 14.96 3.47
N ASP A 155 17.78 13.99 3.70
CA ASP A 155 17.77 13.06 4.83
C ASP A 155 17.65 13.76 6.19
N PHE A 156 16.63 14.61 6.29
CA PHE A 156 16.28 15.31 7.50
C PHE A 156 15.62 14.36 8.51
N ILE A 157 16.27 14.17 9.66
CA ILE A 157 15.73 13.41 10.80
C ILE A 157 15.72 14.33 12.01
N PRO A 158 14.54 14.77 12.50
CA PRO A 158 14.45 15.64 13.65
C PRO A 158 14.90 14.89 14.91
N LYS A 159 15.92 15.41 15.61
CA LYS A 159 16.42 14.83 16.88
C LYS A 159 15.47 15.04 18.07
N LYS A 160 14.52 15.98 17.97
CA LYS A 160 13.57 16.38 19.02
C LYS A 160 12.19 16.66 18.40
N ALA A 161 11.12 16.36 19.14
CA ALA A 161 9.74 16.52 18.67
C ALA A 161 9.25 17.98 18.73
N GLY A 162 8.43 18.37 17.75
CA GLY A 162 7.48 19.49 17.84
C GLY A 162 8.05 20.90 17.69
N GLU A 163 8.47 21.52 18.79
CA GLU A 163 8.65 22.98 18.87
C GLU A 163 9.95 23.48 18.21
N GLU A 164 11.10 22.85 18.48
CA GLU A 164 12.39 23.25 17.89
C GLU A 164 12.45 23.02 16.37
N LEU A 165 11.75 22.01 15.85
CA LEU A 165 11.62 21.79 14.41
C LEU A 165 10.78 22.87 13.74
N THR A 166 9.73 23.32 14.42
CA THR A 166 8.86 24.40 13.94
C THR A 166 9.59 25.73 13.99
N GLU A 167 10.40 25.99 15.01
CA GLU A 167 11.30 27.15 15.09
C GLU A 167 12.33 27.12 13.96
N ALA A 168 13.02 26.00 13.77
CA ALA A 168 13.97 25.83 12.66
C ALA A 168 13.30 26.06 11.30
N LEU A 169 12.15 25.45 11.04
CA LEU A 169 11.42 25.61 9.76
C LEU A 169 10.78 26.99 9.59
N THR A 170 10.45 27.69 10.68
CA THR A 170 10.01 29.09 10.61
C THR A 170 11.17 30.04 10.34
N GLU A 171 12.40 29.74 10.79
CA GLU A 171 13.60 30.47 10.36
C GLU A 171 13.86 30.33 8.84
N TRP A 172 13.51 29.18 8.24
CA TRP A 172 13.55 28.99 6.79
C TRP A 172 12.43 29.72 6.01
N THR A 173 11.50 30.44 6.66
CA THR A 173 10.49 31.26 5.94
C THR A 173 11.10 32.38 5.11
N GLN A 174 12.38 32.69 5.36
CA GLN A 174 13.21 33.57 4.54
C GLN A 174 13.50 32.98 3.16
N ALA A 175 13.49 31.65 2.98
CA ALA A 175 13.64 31.05 1.65
C ALA A 175 12.34 31.14 0.85
N SER A 176 12.46 31.20 -0.48
CA SER A 176 11.28 31.19 -1.36
C SER A 176 10.62 29.82 -1.40
N PHE A 177 11.41 28.74 -1.32
CA PHE A 177 10.92 27.36 -1.34
C PHE A 177 11.82 26.39 -0.58
N LEU A 178 11.23 25.44 0.15
CA LEU A 178 11.93 24.39 0.91
C LEU A 178 11.45 22.99 0.52
N LEU A 179 12.38 22.11 0.14
CA LEU A 179 12.15 20.68 -0.05
C LEU A 179 12.89 19.89 1.04
N LEU A 180 12.15 19.17 1.87
CA LEU A 180 12.69 18.28 2.89
C LEU A 180 12.58 16.85 2.37
N THR A 181 13.68 16.10 2.35
CA THR A 181 13.61 14.65 2.18
C THR A 181 13.75 13.98 3.55
N THR A 182 12.89 13.01 3.87
CA THR A 182 12.85 12.38 5.19
C THR A 182 12.50 10.89 5.09
N SER A 183 12.73 10.14 6.17
CA SER A 183 12.13 8.82 6.35
C SER A 183 10.60 8.90 6.38
N ALA A 184 9.91 7.79 6.11
CA ALA A 184 8.45 7.73 6.15
C ALA A 184 7.87 8.08 7.54
N ASP A 185 8.60 7.83 8.64
CA ASP A 185 8.13 8.18 9.99
C ASP A 185 8.37 9.64 10.36
N GLY A 186 9.35 10.30 9.73
CA GLY A 186 9.52 11.74 9.86
C GLY A 186 8.30 12.54 9.36
N VAL A 187 7.39 11.89 8.62
CA VAL A 187 6.10 12.48 8.22
C VAL A 187 5.22 12.77 9.44
N ALA A 188 5.16 11.88 10.43
CA ALA A 188 4.37 12.10 11.64
C ALA A 188 4.89 13.31 12.43
N THR A 189 6.21 13.53 12.43
CA THR A 189 6.83 14.71 13.02
C THR A 189 6.62 15.97 12.17
N SER A 190 6.49 15.84 10.84
CA SER A 190 6.17 16.94 9.92
C SER A 190 4.66 17.28 9.86
N ALA A 191 3.78 16.38 10.29
CA ALA A 191 2.35 16.63 10.40
C ALA A 191 2.05 17.72 11.44
N LEU A 192 2.92 17.86 12.44
CA LEU A 192 2.88 18.96 13.41
C LEU A 192 3.20 20.33 12.77
N THR A 193 3.96 20.36 11.67
CA THR A 193 4.31 21.59 10.93
C THR A 193 3.27 22.00 9.91
N ALA A 194 2.47 21.05 9.39
CA ALA A 194 1.31 21.35 8.55
C ALA A 194 0.26 22.25 9.23
N ALA A 195 0.23 22.27 10.57
CA ALA A 195 -0.64 23.16 11.36
C ALA A 195 -0.23 24.65 11.30
N TYR A 196 1.00 24.96 10.88
CA TYR A 196 1.56 26.32 10.93
C TYR A 196 2.06 26.84 9.57
N VAL A 197 2.40 25.96 8.63
CA VAL A 197 2.85 26.33 7.27
C VAL A 197 2.18 25.42 6.23
N PRO A 198 1.60 25.98 5.14
CA PRO A 198 1.06 25.19 4.03
C PRO A 198 2.12 24.25 3.45
N THR A 199 1.93 22.95 3.67
CA THR A 199 2.91 21.89 3.38
C THR A 199 2.29 20.85 2.46
N VAL A 200 3.03 20.42 1.42
CA VAL A 200 2.65 19.26 0.60
C VAL A 200 3.45 18.05 1.06
N HIS A 201 2.75 16.96 1.37
CA HIS A 201 3.37 15.68 1.68
C HIS A 201 3.36 14.78 0.45
N ILE A 202 4.55 14.36 0.04
CA ILE A 202 4.77 13.48 -1.10
C ILE A 202 5.43 12.21 -0.59
N THR A 203 4.87 11.06 -0.92
CA THR A 203 5.45 9.76 -0.60
C THR A 203 5.98 9.10 -1.86
N LEU A 204 7.26 8.75 -1.83
CA LEU A 204 7.90 8.02 -2.92
C LEU A 204 7.64 6.51 -2.76
N GLN A 205 6.92 5.93 -3.71
CA GLN A 205 6.49 4.53 -3.64
C GLN A 205 7.61 3.54 -4.01
N GLY A 206 8.62 3.98 -4.76
CA GLY A 206 9.69 3.13 -5.31
C GLY A 206 9.51 2.92 -6.81
N LEU A 207 10.26 1.97 -7.39
CA LEU A 207 10.10 1.58 -8.80
C LEU A 207 8.92 0.62 -8.96
N ASP A 208 8.11 0.82 -9.99
CA ASP A 208 7.19 -0.21 -10.44
C ASP A 208 7.92 -1.27 -11.31
N ARG A 209 7.19 -2.28 -11.79
CA ARG A 209 7.76 -3.35 -12.61
C ARG A 209 8.40 -2.84 -13.90
N CYS A 210 7.75 -1.87 -14.55
CA CYS A 210 8.21 -1.31 -15.82
C CYS A 210 9.45 -0.45 -15.64
N ASP A 211 9.49 0.36 -14.57
CA ASP A 211 10.63 1.19 -14.22
C ASP A 211 11.83 0.34 -13.76
N ALA A 212 11.58 -0.73 -12.98
CA ALA A 212 12.60 -1.69 -12.59
C ALA A 212 13.20 -2.42 -13.80
N LEU A 213 12.37 -2.86 -14.74
CA LEU A 213 12.83 -3.46 -15.99
C LEU A 213 13.64 -2.47 -16.82
N SER A 214 13.15 -1.23 -16.95
CA SER A 214 13.82 -0.16 -17.69
C SER A 214 15.20 0.14 -17.10
N LEU A 215 15.32 0.14 -15.77
CA LEU A 215 16.60 0.27 -15.09
C LEU A 215 17.49 -0.95 -15.37
N ALA A 216 16.96 -2.16 -15.26
CA ALA A 216 17.72 -3.39 -15.47
C ALA A 216 18.29 -3.49 -16.89
N MET A 217 17.54 -3.09 -17.91
CA MET A 217 18.00 -3.04 -19.31
C MET A 217 19.22 -2.16 -19.54
N GLN A 218 19.46 -1.15 -18.69
CA GLN A 218 20.66 -0.31 -18.76
C GLN A 218 21.91 -1.00 -18.19
N HIS A 219 21.72 -2.04 -17.39
CA HIS A 219 22.78 -2.74 -16.65
C HIS A 219 23.02 -4.18 -17.13
N LEU A 220 22.11 -4.73 -17.95
CA LEU A 220 22.21 -6.09 -18.49
C LEU A 220 22.80 -6.11 -19.91
N PRO A 221 23.58 -7.15 -20.26
CA PRO A 221 23.91 -7.46 -21.65
C PRO A 221 22.65 -7.70 -22.48
N ALA A 222 22.63 -7.26 -23.74
CA ALA A 222 21.45 -7.31 -24.60
C ALA A 222 20.87 -8.73 -24.74
N GLU A 223 21.74 -9.75 -24.78
CA GLU A 223 21.38 -11.16 -24.88
C GLU A 223 20.71 -11.74 -23.62
N GLN A 224 20.81 -11.07 -22.47
CA GLN A 224 20.20 -11.52 -21.21
C GLN A 224 18.90 -10.78 -20.86
N VAL A 225 18.55 -9.73 -21.60
CA VAL A 225 17.37 -8.90 -21.31
C VAL A 225 16.07 -9.71 -21.42
N GLU A 226 15.93 -10.56 -22.44
CA GLU A 226 14.70 -11.34 -22.67
C GLU A 226 14.45 -12.37 -21.56
N SER A 227 15.49 -13.11 -21.16
CA SER A 227 15.39 -14.09 -20.07
C SER A 227 15.15 -13.42 -18.73
N PHE A 228 15.84 -12.31 -18.44
CA PHE A 228 15.60 -11.53 -17.23
C PHE A 228 14.19 -10.95 -17.19
N THR A 229 13.67 -10.45 -18.32
CA THR A 229 12.29 -9.94 -18.43
C THR A 229 11.29 -11.04 -18.10
N SER A 230 11.49 -12.23 -18.65
CA SER A 230 10.62 -13.39 -18.42
C SER A 230 10.61 -13.78 -16.94
N TRP A 231 11.79 -13.87 -16.32
CA TRP A 231 11.91 -14.13 -14.87
C TRP A 231 11.28 -13.02 -14.03
N LEU A 232 11.56 -11.76 -14.34
CA LEU A 232 11.02 -10.62 -13.60
C LEU A 232 9.50 -10.59 -13.65
N VAL A 233 8.90 -10.86 -14.82
CA VAL A 233 7.44 -10.90 -14.97
C VAL A 233 6.83 -12.04 -14.15
N ALA A 234 7.46 -13.21 -14.14
CA ALA A 234 6.99 -14.36 -13.36
C ALA A 234 7.14 -14.15 -11.84
N SER A 235 8.24 -13.52 -11.41
CA SER A 235 8.62 -13.43 -10.00
C SER A 235 8.24 -12.10 -9.35
N TRP A 236 7.78 -11.09 -10.10
CA TRP A 236 7.61 -9.71 -9.61
C TRP A 236 6.90 -9.62 -8.26
N CYS A 237 5.77 -10.29 -8.06
CA CYS A 237 5.06 -10.18 -6.77
C CYS A 237 5.89 -10.66 -5.57
N LEU A 238 6.74 -11.67 -5.76
CA LEU A 238 7.50 -12.32 -4.71
C LEU A 238 8.74 -11.50 -4.34
N VAL A 239 9.24 -10.68 -5.29
CA VAL A 239 10.49 -9.93 -5.14
C VAL A 239 10.31 -8.41 -5.26
N SER A 240 9.09 -7.92 -5.49
CA SER A 240 8.80 -6.50 -5.71
C SER A 240 9.21 -5.65 -4.52
N ASP A 241 9.09 -6.16 -3.29
CA ASP A 241 9.55 -5.48 -2.07
C ASP A 241 11.06 -5.20 -2.09
N VAL A 242 11.85 -5.97 -2.83
CA VAL A 242 13.28 -5.73 -3.06
C VAL A 242 13.50 -4.90 -4.31
N LEU A 243 12.84 -5.23 -5.42
CA LEU A 243 13.07 -4.61 -6.72
C LEU A 243 12.42 -3.23 -6.88
N SER A 244 11.60 -2.80 -5.93
CA SER A 244 11.15 -1.41 -5.80
C SER A 244 12.30 -0.45 -5.45
N TYR A 245 13.47 -0.98 -5.08
CA TYR A 245 14.65 -0.21 -4.68
C TYR A 245 15.66 -0.17 -5.82
N PRO A 246 15.93 1.00 -6.43
CA PRO A 246 16.82 1.10 -7.60
C PRO A 246 18.19 0.45 -7.42
N ARG A 247 18.79 0.59 -6.24
CA ARG A 247 20.11 0.00 -5.96
C ARG A 247 20.05 -1.52 -5.92
N LEU A 248 18.97 -2.09 -5.40
CA LEU A 248 18.80 -3.55 -5.34
C LEU A 248 18.52 -4.11 -6.74
N VAL A 249 17.82 -3.38 -7.62
CA VAL A 249 17.69 -3.76 -9.04
C VAL A 249 19.06 -3.88 -9.71
N ILE A 250 19.95 -2.91 -9.51
CA ILE A 250 21.32 -2.95 -10.06
C ILE A 250 22.09 -4.16 -9.50
N SER A 251 21.99 -4.41 -8.19
CA SER A 251 22.62 -5.57 -7.56
C SER A 251 22.04 -6.90 -8.05
N THR A 252 20.74 -6.97 -8.32
CA THR A 252 20.08 -8.11 -8.94
C THR A 252 20.58 -8.36 -10.36
N CYS A 253 20.78 -7.31 -11.16
CA CYS A 253 21.37 -7.44 -12.50
C CYS A 253 22.78 -8.03 -12.43
N LEU A 254 23.59 -7.58 -11.46
CA LEU A 254 24.90 -8.17 -11.24
C LEU A 254 24.79 -9.66 -10.88
N ALA A 255 23.95 -10.02 -9.91
CA ALA A 255 23.76 -11.41 -9.51
C ALA A 255 23.26 -12.30 -10.66
N TRP A 256 22.37 -11.76 -11.50
CA TRP A 256 21.90 -12.40 -12.73
C TRP A 256 23.05 -12.64 -13.72
N THR A 257 23.87 -11.62 -14.00
CA THR A 257 25.00 -11.76 -14.95
C THR A 257 26.07 -12.75 -14.48
N LEU A 258 26.19 -12.96 -13.17
CA LEU A 258 27.07 -13.96 -12.56
C LEU A 258 26.46 -15.38 -12.53
N GLY A 259 25.19 -15.54 -12.92
CA GLY A 259 24.48 -16.82 -12.90
C GLY A 259 24.02 -17.28 -11.52
N ASN A 260 23.96 -16.37 -10.54
CA ASN A 260 23.51 -16.68 -9.18
C ASN A 260 21.99 -16.62 -9.00
N ILE A 261 21.26 -16.14 -10.01
CA ILE A 261 19.80 -16.10 -10.02
C ILE A 261 19.31 -16.95 -11.19
N ASP A 262 18.35 -17.82 -10.90
CA ASP A 262 17.65 -18.66 -11.86
C ASP A 262 16.17 -18.81 -11.47
N ASP A 263 15.45 -19.69 -12.16
CA ASP A 263 14.03 -19.98 -11.92
C ASP A 263 13.74 -20.59 -10.53
N SER A 264 14.77 -20.97 -9.76
CA SER A 264 14.62 -21.53 -8.41
C SER A 264 14.55 -20.47 -7.30
N VAL A 265 14.81 -19.20 -7.64
CA VAL A 265 14.68 -18.06 -6.73
C VAL A 265 13.21 -17.64 -6.66
N VAL A 266 12.52 -18.13 -5.63
CA VAL A 266 11.05 -17.98 -5.45
C VAL A 266 10.68 -17.31 -4.13
N THR A 267 11.66 -16.74 -3.40
CA THR A 267 11.42 -15.98 -2.18
C THR A 267 12.27 -14.71 -2.14
N THR A 268 11.84 -13.73 -1.35
CA THR A 268 12.60 -12.49 -1.19
C THR A 268 13.94 -12.77 -0.49
N THR A 269 13.97 -13.65 0.52
CA THR A 269 15.21 -13.99 1.23
C THR A 269 16.23 -14.65 0.31
N GLN A 270 15.80 -15.53 -0.61
CA GLN A 270 16.69 -16.14 -1.60
C GLN A 270 17.31 -15.08 -2.50
N LEU A 271 16.51 -14.14 -3.03
CA LEU A 271 17.03 -13.06 -3.87
C LEU A 271 18.07 -12.22 -3.13
N LEU A 272 17.82 -11.88 -1.86
CA LEU A 272 18.75 -11.11 -1.04
C LEU A 272 20.05 -11.89 -0.76
N TRP A 273 19.98 -13.21 -0.55
CA TRP A 273 21.17 -14.06 -0.50
C TRP A 273 21.96 -14.01 -1.81
N CYS A 274 21.31 -14.20 -2.96
CA CYS A 274 21.96 -14.12 -4.27
C CYS A 274 22.65 -12.76 -4.46
N ILE A 275 22.00 -11.65 -4.05
CA ILE A 275 22.59 -10.30 -4.10
C ILE A 275 23.84 -10.22 -3.22
N VAL A 276 23.74 -10.63 -1.96
CA VAL A 276 24.84 -10.55 -0.98
C VAL A 276 26.02 -11.40 -1.43
N GLU A 277 25.80 -12.65 -1.80
CA GLU A 277 26.84 -13.58 -2.28
C GLU A 277 27.52 -13.05 -3.55
N SER A 278 26.73 -12.49 -4.48
CA SER A 278 27.26 -11.90 -5.72
C SER A 278 28.17 -10.72 -5.43
N GLN A 279 27.76 -9.81 -4.55
CA GLN A 279 28.59 -8.67 -4.18
C GLN A 279 29.86 -9.13 -3.46
N VAL A 280 29.73 -10.11 -2.56
CA VAL A 280 30.85 -10.65 -1.80
C VAL A 280 31.87 -11.35 -2.69
N SER A 281 31.40 -12.12 -3.68
CA SER A 281 32.27 -12.86 -4.60
C SER A 281 33.18 -11.95 -5.44
N GLN A 282 32.80 -10.67 -5.62
CA GLN A 282 33.67 -9.67 -6.25
C GLN A 282 34.91 -9.31 -5.40
N CYS A 283 34.87 -9.57 -4.10
CA CYS A 283 36.02 -9.43 -3.20
C CYS A 283 36.77 -10.77 -3.11
N CYS A 284 37.72 -11.00 -4.03
CA CYS A 284 38.34 -12.29 -4.35
C CYS A 284 39.12 -13.03 -3.23
N ASN A 285 39.02 -12.65 -1.95
CA ASN A 285 39.86 -13.20 -0.87
C ASN A 285 39.16 -13.43 0.47
N ILE A 286 37.81 -13.45 0.54
CA ILE A 286 37.10 -13.66 1.80
C ILE A 286 36.80 -15.15 2.01
N ARG A 287 37.21 -15.71 3.16
CA ARG A 287 36.84 -17.08 3.54
C ARG A 287 35.39 -17.12 4.02
N GLU A 288 34.73 -18.25 3.81
CA GLU A 288 33.34 -18.47 4.22
C GLU A 288 33.09 -18.19 5.72
N GLU A 289 34.02 -18.62 6.59
CA GLU A 289 33.95 -18.35 8.03
C GLU A 289 34.04 -16.85 8.37
N GLU A 290 34.85 -16.09 7.62
CA GLU A 290 34.99 -14.64 7.78
C GLU A 290 33.72 -13.94 7.32
N MET A 291 33.11 -14.39 6.22
CA MET A 291 31.84 -13.91 5.73
C MET A 291 30.71 -14.14 6.72
N ALA A 292 30.57 -15.37 7.24
CA ALA A 292 29.55 -15.69 8.23
C ALA A 292 29.68 -14.81 9.50
N ARG A 293 30.92 -14.60 9.98
CA ARG A 293 31.20 -13.68 11.10
C ARG A 293 30.84 -12.24 10.76
N TRP A 294 31.13 -11.79 9.54
CA TRP A 294 30.84 -10.44 9.09
C TRP A 294 29.34 -10.17 8.97
N LEU A 295 28.58 -11.08 8.36
CA LEU A 295 27.12 -10.96 8.25
C LEU A 295 26.45 -10.91 9.64
N LEU A 296 26.98 -11.63 10.64
CA LEU A 296 26.49 -11.51 12.02
C LEU A 296 26.77 -10.14 12.64
N VAL A 297 27.91 -9.51 12.35
CA VAL A 297 28.20 -8.14 12.78
C VAL A 297 27.23 -7.17 12.11
N LEU A 298 27.08 -7.28 10.79
CA LEU A 298 26.15 -6.44 10.03
C LEU A 298 24.72 -6.59 10.52
N GLY A 299 24.29 -7.82 10.84
CA GLY A 299 22.96 -8.08 11.39
C GLY A 299 22.72 -7.40 12.74
N LYS A 300 23.70 -7.37 13.63
CA LYS A 300 23.61 -6.62 14.89
C LYS A 300 23.47 -5.12 14.67
N LEU A 301 24.26 -4.57 13.75
CA LEU A 301 24.22 -3.15 13.41
C LEU A 301 22.88 -2.78 12.75
N ALA A 302 22.39 -3.63 11.83
CA ALA A 302 21.10 -3.46 11.17
C ALA A 302 19.93 -3.53 12.15
N ARG A 303 19.94 -4.50 13.08
CA ARG A 303 18.93 -4.62 14.13
C ARG A 303 18.91 -3.39 15.03
N ARG A 304 20.08 -2.90 15.47
CA ARG A 304 20.18 -1.65 16.24
C ARG A 304 19.64 -0.45 15.46
N SER A 305 19.91 -0.38 14.16
CA SER A 305 19.39 0.68 13.29
C SER A 305 17.86 0.65 13.23
N LEU A 306 17.24 -0.54 13.17
CA LEU A 306 15.78 -0.69 13.23
C LEU A 306 15.18 -0.42 14.63
N GLU A 307 15.92 -0.65 15.72
CA GLU A 307 15.46 -0.37 17.10
C GLU A 307 15.49 1.11 17.47
N SER A 308 16.46 1.86 16.94
CA SER A 308 16.80 3.21 17.42
C SER A 308 16.75 4.28 16.34
N GLU A 309 16.52 3.90 15.07
CA GLU A 309 16.60 4.77 13.89
C GLU A 309 17.98 5.45 13.71
N ILE A 310 19.00 4.97 14.44
CA ILE A 310 20.35 5.49 14.35
C ILE A 310 21.03 4.89 13.11
N HIS A 311 21.59 5.76 12.28
CA HIS A 311 22.43 5.38 11.16
C HIS A 311 23.72 4.69 11.61
N ILE A 312 24.30 3.88 10.74
CA ILE A 312 25.53 3.14 11.04
C ILE A 312 26.71 4.10 10.92
N ASN A 313 27.48 4.24 11.99
CA ASN A 313 28.70 5.03 11.97
C ASN A 313 29.79 4.31 11.15
N ARG A 314 30.41 5.00 10.20
CA ARG A 314 31.45 4.45 9.32
C ARG A 314 32.69 3.99 10.08
N GLU A 315 33.14 4.74 11.07
CA GLU A 315 34.32 4.38 11.88
C GLU A 315 34.06 3.13 12.72
N GLU A 316 32.86 3.01 13.29
CA GLU A 316 32.43 1.81 14.00
C GLU A 316 32.42 0.59 13.05
N LEU A 317 31.84 0.75 11.85
CA LEU A 317 31.76 -0.32 10.86
C LEU A 317 33.15 -0.78 10.41
N LEU A 318 34.05 0.16 10.09
CA LEU A 318 35.45 -0.13 9.73
C LEU A 318 36.19 -0.79 10.89
N GLY A 319 35.94 -0.34 12.12
CA GLY A 319 36.52 -0.91 13.33
C GLY A 319 36.10 -2.36 13.57
N GLU A 320 34.83 -2.70 13.34
CA GLU A 320 34.37 -4.10 13.42
C GLU A 320 34.91 -4.95 12.26
N ALA A 321 34.93 -4.43 11.03
CA ALA A 321 35.48 -5.12 9.87
C ALA A 321 36.97 -5.46 10.07
N GLY A 322 37.76 -4.53 10.63
CA GLY A 322 39.18 -4.73 10.91
C GLY A 322 39.49 -5.82 11.95
N LYS A 323 38.48 -6.26 12.74
CA LYS A 323 38.62 -7.40 13.68
C LYS A 323 38.49 -8.76 12.98
N ILE A 324 37.97 -8.77 11.76
CA ILE A 324 37.66 -10.00 10.99
C ILE A 324 38.61 -10.11 9.80
N PHE A 325 38.77 -9.03 9.04
CA PHE A 325 39.53 -9.04 7.79
C PHE A 325 40.97 -8.53 8.00
N PRO A 326 41.99 -9.30 7.61
CA PRO A 326 43.40 -8.90 7.77
C PRO A 326 43.85 -7.82 6.77
N SER A 327 43.15 -7.66 5.65
CA SER A 327 43.41 -6.67 4.59
C SER A 327 42.13 -6.40 3.81
N GLY A 328 42.04 -5.26 3.11
CA GLY A 328 40.86 -4.91 2.31
C GLY A 328 39.65 -4.49 3.15
N VAL A 329 39.87 -4.06 4.40
CA VAL A 329 38.81 -3.74 5.38
C VAL A 329 37.78 -2.77 4.82
N GLU A 330 38.22 -1.71 4.15
CA GLU A 330 37.33 -0.68 3.63
C GLU A 330 36.48 -1.18 2.44
N GLU A 331 37.06 -1.95 1.54
CA GLU A 331 36.37 -2.54 0.38
C GLU A 331 35.26 -3.49 0.84
N VAL A 332 35.53 -4.33 1.85
CA VAL A 332 34.55 -5.28 2.39
C VAL A 332 33.51 -4.59 3.29
N ALA A 333 33.93 -3.62 4.09
CA ALA A 333 33.03 -2.90 4.99
C ALA A 333 31.97 -2.10 4.24
N LEU A 334 32.34 -1.47 3.12
CA LEU A 334 31.48 -0.57 2.34
C LEU A 334 30.75 -1.25 1.19
N LEU A 335 30.82 -2.58 1.08
CA LEU A 335 30.23 -3.36 0.00
C LEU A 335 28.69 -3.29 -0.02
N LEU A 336 28.08 -3.44 1.17
CA LEU A 336 26.64 -3.54 1.39
C LEU A 336 25.97 -2.22 1.82
N PRO A 337 26.56 -1.42 2.73
CA PRO A 337 25.98 -0.15 3.14
C PRO A 337 26.09 0.93 2.05
N LEU A 338 25.13 1.85 2.05
CA LEU A 338 25.09 3.05 1.25
C LEU A 338 25.48 4.27 2.08
N PRO A 339 26.29 5.20 1.53
CA PRO A 339 26.50 6.50 2.15
C PRO A 339 25.22 7.33 2.13
N LEU A 340 24.92 7.98 3.26
CA LEU A 340 23.73 8.84 3.40
C LEU A 340 23.92 10.25 2.82
N SER A 341 25.16 10.71 2.73
CA SER A 341 25.52 12.00 2.14
C SER A 341 26.64 11.84 1.12
N THR A 342 26.54 12.57 0.01
CA THR A 342 27.60 12.66 -1.01
C THR A 342 28.59 13.79 -0.72
N SER A 343 28.34 14.63 0.29
CA SER A 343 29.30 15.63 0.73
C SER A 343 30.51 14.92 1.33
N ALA A 344 31.70 15.17 0.78
CA ALA A 344 32.96 14.64 1.30
C ALA A 344 33.18 14.96 2.80
N ALA A 345 32.50 16.00 3.33
CA ALA A 345 32.57 16.41 4.73
C ALA A 345 31.67 15.59 5.68
N CYS A 346 30.68 14.82 5.19
CA CYS A 346 29.68 14.12 6.01
C CYS A 346 29.58 12.60 5.74
N LEU A 347 30.64 11.95 5.25
CA LEU A 347 30.68 10.51 4.96
C LEU A 347 30.70 9.60 6.22
N SER A 348 30.36 10.12 7.40
CA SER A 348 30.43 9.37 8.67
C SER A 348 29.22 8.48 8.93
N SER A 349 28.10 8.66 8.22
CA SER A 349 26.87 7.90 8.41
C SER A 349 26.48 7.07 7.18
N LEU A 350 26.13 5.81 7.42
CA LEU A 350 25.78 4.80 6.43
C LEU A 350 24.38 4.23 6.73
N SER A 351 23.70 3.74 5.70
CA SER A 351 22.44 2.99 5.82
C SER A 351 22.42 1.83 4.84
N PHE A 352 21.67 0.77 5.13
CA PHE A 352 21.36 -0.22 4.11
C PHE A 352 20.05 0.15 3.39
N PRO A 353 19.85 -0.28 2.14
CA PRO A 353 18.51 -0.37 1.57
C PRO A 353 17.59 -1.09 2.56
N HIS A 354 16.38 -0.59 2.75
CA HIS A 354 15.49 -1.04 3.81
C HIS A 354 15.24 -2.57 3.85
N PRO A 355 14.99 -3.27 2.72
CA PRO A 355 14.87 -4.74 2.71
C PRO A 355 16.15 -5.45 3.17
N LEU A 356 17.32 -4.91 2.82
CA LEU A 356 18.60 -5.46 3.24
C LEU A 356 18.85 -5.25 4.74
N THR A 357 18.41 -4.13 5.32
CA THR A 357 18.44 -3.90 6.78
C THR A 357 17.63 -4.98 7.51
N GLN A 358 16.40 -5.23 7.07
CA GLN A 358 15.52 -6.23 7.66
C GLN A 358 16.09 -7.65 7.51
N PHE A 359 16.61 -7.99 6.33
CA PHE A 359 17.27 -9.27 6.06
C PHE A 359 18.48 -9.51 6.96
N LEU A 360 19.37 -8.52 7.10
CA LEU A 360 20.55 -8.64 7.96
C LEU A 360 20.14 -8.74 9.45
N ALA A 361 19.18 -7.92 9.90
CA ALA A 361 18.66 -7.99 11.26
C ALA A 361 18.07 -9.38 11.57
N ALA A 362 17.35 -9.96 10.61
CA ALA A 362 16.78 -11.29 10.70
C ALA A 362 17.85 -12.40 10.83
N TRP A 363 19.00 -12.23 10.15
CA TRP A 363 20.15 -13.13 10.27
C TRP A 363 20.71 -13.18 11.69
N ASP A 364 20.94 -12.01 12.31
CA ASP A 364 21.35 -11.95 13.73
C ASP A 364 20.28 -12.55 14.65
N ALA A 365 19.01 -12.22 14.41
CA ALA A 365 17.90 -12.69 15.22
C ALA A 365 17.75 -14.23 15.20
N ILE A 366 17.79 -14.87 14.02
CA ILE A 366 17.64 -16.32 13.92
C ILE A 366 18.82 -17.06 14.58
N HIS A 367 20.05 -16.56 14.41
CA HIS A 367 21.23 -17.16 15.04
C HIS A 367 21.18 -17.07 16.57
N GLN A 368 20.78 -15.91 17.11
CA GLN A 368 20.57 -15.77 18.56
C GLN A 368 19.40 -16.63 19.05
N ASN A 369 18.36 -16.79 18.23
CA ASN A 369 17.23 -17.64 18.57
C ASN A 369 17.61 -19.12 18.67
N MET A 370 18.35 -19.63 17.68
CA MET A 370 18.88 -21.00 17.72
C MET A 370 19.79 -21.22 18.94
N ARG A 371 20.47 -20.18 19.45
CA ARG A 371 21.26 -20.22 20.69
C ARG A 371 20.45 -20.13 21.99
N GLY A 372 19.16 -19.83 21.92
CA GLY A 372 18.25 -19.88 23.07
C GLY A 372 17.51 -18.59 23.39
N THR A 373 17.81 -17.47 22.72
CA THR A 373 17.12 -16.20 22.97
C THR A 373 15.75 -16.18 22.28
N PRO A 374 14.62 -15.91 22.96
CA PRO A 374 13.31 -15.90 22.31
C PRO A 374 13.22 -14.89 21.17
N MET A 375 12.68 -15.28 20.00
CA MET A 375 12.54 -14.39 18.84
C MET A 375 11.79 -13.10 19.21
N LYS A 376 10.72 -13.26 20.00
CA LYS A 376 9.93 -12.16 20.56
C LYS A 376 10.74 -11.12 21.33
N SER A 377 11.86 -11.48 21.95
CA SER A 377 12.75 -10.50 22.61
C SER A 377 13.71 -9.81 21.65
N LEU A 378 14.06 -10.46 20.54
CA LEU A 378 15.00 -9.97 19.54
C LEU A 378 14.36 -8.99 18.57
N VAL A 379 13.07 -9.17 18.28
CA VAL A 379 12.33 -8.28 17.36
C VAL A 379 11.49 -7.23 18.08
N LYS A 380 11.51 -7.21 19.42
CA LYS A 380 10.70 -6.28 20.20
C LYS A 380 11.12 -4.84 19.91
N ARG A 381 10.17 -3.98 19.55
CA ARG A 381 10.36 -2.55 19.21
C ARG A 381 11.05 -2.31 17.85
N LEU A 382 11.17 -3.32 17.01
CA LEU A 382 11.57 -3.07 15.63
C LEU A 382 10.38 -2.45 14.87
N ARG A 383 10.68 -1.49 14.00
CA ARG A 383 9.68 -0.85 13.13
C ARG A 383 8.91 -1.83 12.25
N ASP A 384 9.56 -2.92 11.84
CA ASP A 384 8.99 -3.96 10.95
C ASP A 384 9.17 -5.36 11.55
N GLU A 385 8.62 -5.58 12.75
CA GLU A 385 8.75 -6.87 13.45
C GLU A 385 8.39 -8.06 12.54
N ASP A 386 7.24 -7.98 11.85
CA ASP A 386 6.74 -9.06 10.98
C ASP A 386 7.70 -9.37 9.81
N SER A 387 8.19 -8.36 9.09
CA SER A 387 9.12 -8.53 7.96
C SER A 387 10.44 -9.18 8.40
N VAL A 388 10.98 -8.77 9.55
CA VAL A 388 12.21 -9.36 10.12
C VAL A 388 11.98 -10.82 10.48
N VAL A 389 10.84 -11.18 11.04
CA VAL A 389 10.55 -12.59 11.39
C VAL A 389 10.28 -13.44 10.14
N ILE A 390 9.64 -12.89 9.11
CA ILE A 390 9.46 -13.54 7.80
C ILE A 390 10.82 -13.87 7.18
N TYR A 391 11.76 -12.91 7.13
CA TYR A 391 13.12 -13.18 6.65
C TYR A 391 13.89 -14.16 7.55
N ALA A 392 13.62 -14.20 8.85
CA ALA A 392 14.23 -15.18 9.75
C ALA A 392 13.82 -16.62 9.38
N ALA A 393 12.62 -16.82 8.81
CA ALA A 393 12.20 -18.11 8.27
C ALA A 393 12.98 -18.50 7.01
N GLY A 394 13.23 -17.54 6.11
CA GLY A 394 14.06 -17.77 4.92
C GLY A 394 15.51 -18.10 5.29
N HIS A 395 16.06 -17.42 6.28
CA HIS A 395 17.39 -17.73 6.83
C HIS A 395 17.45 -19.11 7.49
N LEU A 396 16.40 -19.53 8.19
CA LEU A 396 16.33 -20.88 8.74
C LEU A 396 16.41 -21.93 7.63
N ASN A 397 15.72 -21.72 6.51
CA ASN A 397 15.85 -22.62 5.36
C ASN A 397 17.26 -22.58 4.75
N HIS A 398 17.87 -21.40 4.59
CA HIS A 398 19.25 -21.29 4.12
C HIS A 398 20.24 -22.05 5.02
N ILE A 399 20.10 -21.93 6.35
CA ILE A 399 20.90 -22.69 7.32
C ILE A 399 20.69 -24.20 7.14
N LEU A 400 19.46 -24.67 6.98
CA LEU A 400 19.17 -26.11 6.82
C LEU A 400 19.67 -26.68 5.49
N GLN A 401 19.79 -25.86 4.45
CA GLN A 401 20.38 -26.27 3.18
C GLN A 401 21.90 -26.47 3.30
N HIS A 402 22.59 -25.63 4.08
CA HIS A 402 24.05 -25.68 4.27
C HIS A 402 24.47 -26.61 5.41
N ASP A 403 23.62 -26.77 6.43
CA ASP A 403 23.80 -27.70 7.55
C ASP A 403 22.52 -28.55 7.79
N PRO A 404 22.30 -29.60 6.97
CA PRO A 404 21.14 -30.49 7.13
C PRO A 404 21.09 -31.22 8.48
N HIS A 405 22.23 -31.31 9.18
CA HIS A 405 22.38 -32.01 10.46
C HIS A 405 22.23 -31.07 11.67
N SER A 406 21.79 -29.84 11.46
CA SER A 406 21.47 -28.88 12.52
C SER A 406 20.59 -29.52 13.62
N PRO A 407 20.94 -29.35 14.93
CA PRO A 407 20.29 -30.05 16.03
C PRO A 407 18.77 -29.83 16.11
N ASP A 408 18.02 -30.92 16.29
CA ASP A 408 16.54 -30.89 16.37
C ASP A 408 15.98 -29.89 17.38
N ASN A 409 16.63 -29.76 18.54
CA ASN A 409 16.20 -28.82 19.57
C ASN A 409 16.33 -27.35 19.15
N GLN A 410 17.32 -27.01 18.31
CA GLN A 410 17.51 -25.65 17.81
C GLN A 410 16.51 -25.33 16.70
N VAL A 411 16.33 -26.24 15.75
CA VAL A 411 15.35 -26.11 14.65
C VAL A 411 13.94 -26.05 15.19
N SER A 412 13.60 -26.92 16.15
CA SER A 412 12.29 -26.92 16.79
C SER A 412 12.03 -25.64 17.57
N ARG A 413 13.04 -25.11 18.28
CA ARG A 413 12.94 -23.81 18.95
C ARG A 413 12.69 -22.69 17.95
N ALA A 414 13.41 -22.66 16.83
CA ALA A 414 13.23 -21.64 15.80
C ALA A 414 11.82 -21.69 15.23
N ALA A 415 11.37 -22.86 14.75
CA ALA A 415 10.04 -23.07 14.21
C ALA A 415 8.93 -22.66 15.21
N LYS A 416 9.01 -23.10 16.47
CA LYS A 416 8.06 -22.72 17.53
C LYS A 416 8.02 -21.20 17.75
N ASN A 417 9.16 -20.53 17.75
CA ASN A 417 9.20 -19.08 17.94
C ASN A 417 8.65 -18.31 16.75
N LEU A 418 8.78 -18.82 15.51
CA LEU A 418 8.12 -18.25 14.32
C LEU A 418 6.59 -18.32 14.47
N VAL A 419 6.07 -19.45 14.96
CA VAL A 419 4.64 -19.65 15.25
C VAL A 419 4.16 -18.72 16.36
N LEU A 420 4.90 -18.60 17.46
CA LEU A 420 4.52 -17.73 18.58
C LEU A 420 4.44 -16.23 18.21
N HIS A 421 5.08 -15.81 17.12
CA HIS A 421 4.97 -14.44 16.62
C HIS A 421 3.64 -14.20 15.87
N MET A 422 3.01 -15.24 15.31
CA MET A 422 1.74 -15.18 14.59
C MET A 422 0.63 -14.47 15.38
N ASP A 423 0.57 -14.66 16.71
CA ASP A 423 -0.48 -14.06 17.55
C ASP A 423 -0.45 -12.51 17.56
N ARG A 424 0.67 -11.91 17.16
CA ARG A 424 0.91 -10.45 17.14
C ARG A 424 0.74 -9.84 15.75
N ALA A 425 0.87 -10.64 14.71
CA ALA A 425 0.71 -10.18 13.33
C ALA A 425 -0.70 -9.63 13.14
N THR A 426 -0.83 -8.55 12.39
CA THR A 426 -2.12 -7.93 12.04
C THR A 426 -2.95 -8.88 11.18
N ASP A 427 -2.31 -9.53 10.20
CA ASP A 427 -2.86 -10.64 9.42
C ASP A 427 -2.16 -11.95 9.79
N ARG A 428 -2.77 -12.70 10.70
CA ARG A 428 -2.21 -13.96 11.23
C ARG A 428 -2.06 -15.04 10.15
N PHE A 429 -3.06 -15.18 9.28
CA PHE A 429 -3.07 -16.24 8.29
C PHE A 429 -2.13 -15.91 7.13
N GLY A 430 -2.16 -14.67 6.64
CA GLY A 430 -1.22 -14.23 5.61
C GLY A 430 0.23 -14.24 6.08
N TYR A 431 0.50 -13.83 7.33
CA TYR A 431 1.82 -14.01 7.94
C TYR A 431 2.26 -15.48 7.91
N THR A 432 1.37 -16.42 8.26
CA THR A 432 1.68 -17.86 8.26
C THR A 432 2.04 -18.36 6.87
N LEU A 433 1.27 -17.97 5.85
CA LEU A 433 1.56 -18.34 4.45
C LEU A 433 2.91 -17.78 3.99
N LYS A 434 3.24 -16.52 4.32
CA LYS A 434 4.54 -15.90 3.98
C LYS A 434 5.71 -16.57 4.68
N VAL A 435 5.58 -16.93 5.95
CA VAL A 435 6.61 -17.70 6.68
C VAL A 435 6.84 -19.06 6.01
N ILE A 436 5.76 -19.78 5.64
CA ILE A 436 5.84 -21.06 4.94
C ILE A 436 6.50 -20.94 3.57
N GLN A 437 6.20 -19.87 2.83
CA GLN A 437 6.85 -19.56 1.57
C GLN A 437 8.36 -19.35 1.76
N GLU A 438 8.77 -18.54 2.74
CA GLU A 438 10.18 -18.20 2.94
C GLU A 438 11.03 -19.40 3.34
N PHE A 439 10.52 -20.32 4.16
CA PHE A 439 11.24 -21.58 4.42
C PHE A 439 11.04 -22.64 3.32
N ARG A 440 10.39 -22.29 2.20
CA ARG A 440 10.14 -23.14 1.01
C ARG A 440 9.44 -24.46 1.33
N VAL A 441 8.45 -24.41 2.22
CA VAL A 441 7.66 -25.59 2.59
C VAL A 441 8.55 -26.76 3.10
N HIS A 442 9.72 -26.45 3.68
CA HIS A 442 10.65 -27.43 4.22
C HIS A 442 9.92 -28.44 5.15
N PRO A 443 9.84 -29.74 4.80
CA PRO A 443 8.92 -30.68 5.45
C PRO A 443 9.10 -30.81 6.97
N ARG A 444 10.36 -30.82 7.44
CA ARG A 444 10.69 -30.88 8.88
C ARG A 444 10.21 -29.64 9.65
N VAL A 445 10.35 -28.45 9.08
CA VAL A 445 9.96 -27.19 9.73
C VAL A 445 8.44 -27.06 9.71
N LEU A 446 7.83 -27.32 8.55
CA LEU A 446 6.38 -27.31 8.39
C LEU A 446 5.69 -28.22 9.41
N ARG A 447 6.17 -29.46 9.57
CA ARG A 447 5.60 -30.40 10.55
C ARG A 447 5.63 -29.83 11.97
N ILE A 448 6.77 -29.28 12.40
CA ILE A 448 6.90 -28.70 13.74
C ILE A 448 5.97 -27.49 13.91
N MET A 449 5.83 -26.66 12.87
CA MET A 449 4.91 -25.52 12.91
C MET A 449 3.46 -25.99 13.00
N MET A 450 3.06 -26.99 12.21
CA MET A 450 1.70 -27.52 12.20
C MET A 450 1.30 -28.17 13.53
N ASP A 451 2.26 -28.74 14.28
CA ASP A 451 2.01 -29.28 15.62
C ASP A 451 1.71 -28.18 16.66
N GLU A 452 2.04 -26.92 16.37
CA GLU A 452 1.98 -25.80 17.31
C GLU A 452 0.97 -24.71 16.90
N VAL A 453 0.66 -24.58 15.61
CA VAL A 453 -0.26 -23.57 15.07
C VAL A 453 -1.72 -23.95 15.33
N GLY A 454 -2.45 -23.09 16.02
CA GLY A 454 -3.91 -23.12 16.07
C GLY A 454 -4.54 -22.41 14.88
N LEU A 455 -4.69 -23.10 13.74
CA LEU A 455 -5.30 -22.51 12.54
C LEU A 455 -6.80 -22.19 12.77
N PRO A 456 -7.29 -21.05 12.25
CA PRO A 456 -8.70 -20.73 12.30
C PRO A 456 -9.52 -21.70 11.44
N LYS A 457 -10.82 -21.83 11.75
CA LYS A 457 -11.75 -22.65 10.96
C LYS A 457 -12.06 -22.05 9.58
N ILE A 458 -11.96 -20.74 9.46
CA ILE A 458 -12.12 -19.98 8.21
C ILE A 458 -10.76 -19.41 7.89
N TRP A 459 -10.27 -19.66 6.68
CA TRP A 459 -8.99 -19.12 6.22
C TRP A 459 -9.25 -17.90 5.36
N GLU A 460 -8.62 -16.79 5.71
CA GLU A 460 -8.70 -15.53 4.98
C GLU A 460 -7.36 -15.31 4.27
N VAL A 461 -7.38 -15.32 2.94
CA VAL A 461 -6.22 -15.18 2.06
C VAL A 461 -6.38 -13.87 1.32
N SER A 462 -5.48 -12.92 1.55
CA SER A 462 -5.54 -11.59 0.95
C SER A 462 -4.26 -11.18 0.22
N ASP A 463 -4.41 -10.49 -0.92
CA ASP A 463 -3.34 -9.84 -1.70
C ASP A 463 -2.00 -10.61 -1.72
N GLY A 464 -0.95 -10.07 -1.07
CA GLY A 464 0.40 -10.65 -1.04
C GLY A 464 0.54 -11.95 -0.25
N ALA A 465 -0.54 -12.49 0.31
CA ALA A 465 -0.61 -13.82 0.89
C ALA A 465 -1.27 -14.86 -0.03
N VAL A 466 -1.74 -14.46 -1.22
CA VAL A 466 -2.24 -15.38 -2.25
C VAL A 466 -1.04 -16.13 -2.83
N LEU A 467 -0.67 -17.24 -2.19
CA LEU A 467 0.51 -18.05 -2.51
C LEU A 467 0.12 -19.52 -2.67
N VAL A 468 0.41 -20.13 -3.83
CA VAL A 468 -0.08 -21.48 -4.16
C VAL A 468 0.56 -22.56 -3.30
N GLU A 469 1.89 -22.62 -3.25
CA GLU A 469 2.61 -23.71 -2.57
C GLU A 469 2.36 -23.76 -1.06
N PRO A 470 2.43 -22.63 -0.32
CA PRO A 470 2.14 -22.63 1.11
C PRO A 470 0.72 -23.08 1.43
N LEU A 471 -0.26 -22.62 0.65
CA LEU A 471 -1.66 -22.97 0.84
C LEU A 471 -1.90 -24.46 0.56
N ALA A 472 -1.32 -24.99 -0.52
CA ALA A 472 -1.39 -26.41 -0.84
C ALA A 472 -0.81 -27.27 0.27
N ALA A 473 0.31 -26.85 0.86
CA ALA A 473 0.94 -27.55 1.98
C ALA A 473 0.05 -27.55 3.22
N LEU A 474 -0.55 -26.40 3.58
CA LEU A 474 -1.48 -26.32 4.71
C LEU A 474 -2.70 -27.23 4.53
N LEU A 475 -3.25 -27.29 3.31
CA LEU A 475 -4.40 -28.15 2.99
C LEU A 475 -4.12 -29.65 3.15
N GLN A 476 -2.85 -30.08 3.07
CA GLN A 476 -2.46 -31.46 3.36
C GLN A 476 -2.48 -31.80 4.85
N HIS A 477 -2.38 -30.79 5.73
CA HIS A 477 -2.32 -30.97 7.18
C HIS A 477 -3.63 -30.60 7.89
N SER A 478 -4.42 -29.69 7.32
CA SER A 478 -5.65 -29.19 7.92
C SER A 478 -6.69 -28.87 6.84
N THR A 479 -7.96 -29.12 7.14
CA THR A 479 -9.07 -28.82 6.24
C THR A 479 -9.96 -27.75 6.87
N PRO A 480 -9.95 -26.50 6.36
CA PRO A 480 -10.83 -25.46 6.86
C PRO A 480 -12.29 -25.75 6.49
N VAL A 481 -13.20 -25.07 7.20
CA VAL A 481 -14.63 -25.08 6.88
C VAL A 481 -14.93 -24.24 5.65
N LYS A 482 -14.19 -23.14 5.45
CA LYS A 482 -14.36 -22.21 4.33
C LYS A 482 -13.06 -21.46 4.09
N ILE A 483 -12.79 -21.08 2.83
CA ILE A 483 -11.65 -20.24 2.44
C ILE A 483 -12.19 -18.97 1.77
N HIS A 484 -11.71 -17.82 2.22
CA HIS A 484 -12.01 -16.51 1.65
C HIS A 484 -10.76 -16.03 0.95
N VAL A 485 -10.86 -15.85 -0.36
CA VAL A 485 -9.78 -15.28 -1.18
C VAL A 485 -10.23 -13.90 -1.60
N SER A 486 -9.51 -12.87 -1.15
CA SER A 486 -9.80 -11.47 -1.43
C SER A 486 -8.59 -10.77 -2.03
N VAL A 487 -8.77 -10.10 -3.16
CA VAL A 487 -7.70 -9.37 -3.84
C VAL A 487 -8.18 -7.95 -4.09
N GLU A 488 -7.54 -6.99 -3.43
CA GLU A 488 -7.81 -5.57 -3.63
C GLU A 488 -7.10 -5.05 -4.89
N ARG A 489 -5.88 -5.53 -5.12
CA ARG A 489 -5.05 -5.14 -6.26
C ARG A 489 -4.49 -6.37 -6.94
N LYS A 490 -4.89 -6.59 -8.18
CA LYS A 490 -4.45 -7.75 -8.98
C LYS A 490 -2.93 -7.89 -9.09
N CYS A 491 -2.19 -6.78 -9.10
CA CYS A 491 -0.73 -6.79 -9.14
C CYS A 491 -0.07 -7.39 -7.88
N LEU A 492 -0.78 -7.44 -6.76
CA LEU A 492 -0.29 -8.00 -5.49
C LEU A 492 -0.54 -9.51 -5.36
N ALA A 493 -1.29 -10.13 -6.28
CA ALA A 493 -1.70 -11.53 -6.19
C ALA A 493 -1.63 -12.26 -7.56
N PRO A 494 -0.47 -12.40 -8.20
CA PRO A 494 -0.39 -13.07 -9.51
C PRO A 494 -0.63 -14.59 -9.43
N ASP A 495 -0.39 -15.18 -8.27
CA ASP A 495 -0.68 -16.57 -7.96
C ASP A 495 -2.19 -16.85 -7.82
N LEU A 496 -3.04 -15.83 -7.91
CA LEU A 496 -4.50 -15.96 -7.78
C LEU A 496 -5.08 -17.03 -8.71
N GLY A 497 -4.64 -17.10 -9.96
CA GLY A 497 -5.09 -18.14 -10.89
C GLY A 497 -4.73 -19.54 -10.41
N GLY A 498 -3.51 -19.73 -9.90
CA GLY A 498 -3.05 -21.01 -9.34
C GLY A 498 -3.75 -21.36 -8.03
N VAL A 499 -4.01 -20.39 -7.16
CA VAL A 499 -4.74 -20.57 -5.90
C VAL A 499 -6.19 -20.96 -6.20
N VAL A 500 -6.85 -20.27 -7.13
CA VAL A 500 -8.21 -20.62 -7.56
C VAL A 500 -8.24 -22.03 -8.17
N ALA A 501 -7.25 -22.40 -8.99
CA ALA A 501 -7.16 -23.75 -9.55
C ALA A 501 -6.95 -24.83 -8.48
N LEU A 502 -6.08 -24.57 -7.50
CA LEU A 502 -5.85 -25.45 -6.36
C LEU A 502 -7.14 -25.67 -5.58
N LEU A 503 -7.83 -24.57 -5.23
CA LEU A 503 -9.06 -24.61 -4.44
C LEU A 503 -10.23 -25.24 -5.22
N ALA A 504 -10.29 -25.05 -6.55
CA ALA A 504 -11.25 -25.71 -7.44
C ALA A 504 -11.16 -27.25 -7.40
N GLY A 505 -9.97 -27.78 -7.11
CA GLY A 505 -9.75 -29.21 -6.90
C GLY A 505 -10.26 -29.75 -5.55
N THR A 506 -10.65 -28.89 -4.62
CA THR A 506 -11.10 -29.26 -3.27
C THR A 506 -12.63 -29.28 -3.15
N SER A 507 -13.15 -29.92 -2.10
CA SER A 507 -14.57 -29.84 -1.72
C SER A 507 -14.88 -28.69 -0.75
N ILE A 508 -13.89 -27.84 -0.45
CA ILE A 508 -14.00 -26.78 0.55
C ILE A 508 -14.77 -25.60 -0.07
N PRO A 509 -15.80 -25.07 0.62
CA PRO A 509 -16.49 -23.86 0.19
C PRO A 509 -15.54 -22.66 0.05
N MET A 510 -15.72 -21.90 -1.04
CA MET A 510 -14.90 -20.72 -1.32
C MET A 510 -15.73 -19.45 -1.47
N PHE A 511 -15.20 -18.38 -0.89
CA PHE A 511 -15.52 -17.00 -1.22
C PHE A 511 -14.40 -16.50 -2.13
N LEU A 512 -14.72 -15.99 -3.32
CA LEU A 512 -13.78 -15.29 -4.18
C LEU A 512 -14.18 -13.82 -4.34
N ALA A 513 -13.27 -12.92 -3.96
CA ALA A 513 -13.43 -11.48 -4.04
C ALA A 513 -12.29 -10.86 -4.85
N GLU A 514 -12.59 -10.36 -6.05
CA GLU A 514 -11.67 -9.52 -6.80
C GLU A 514 -12.23 -8.10 -6.84
N MET A 515 -11.64 -7.19 -6.05
CA MET A 515 -12.18 -5.82 -5.85
C MET A 515 -12.02 -4.89 -7.06
N ASN A 516 -11.60 -5.44 -8.21
CA ASN A 516 -11.56 -4.72 -9.48
C ASN A 516 -12.94 -4.21 -9.92
N HIS A 517 -14.03 -4.73 -9.36
CA HIS A 517 -15.37 -4.18 -9.55
C HIS A 517 -15.50 -2.72 -9.08
N LEU A 518 -14.61 -2.25 -8.19
CA LEU A 518 -14.55 -0.85 -7.75
C LEU A 518 -13.76 0.06 -8.71
N GLN A 519 -13.10 -0.49 -9.74
CA GLN A 519 -12.31 0.26 -10.71
C GLN A 519 -13.12 0.68 -11.94
N TRP A 520 -14.12 1.53 -11.74
CA TRP A 520 -15.03 2.02 -12.77
C TRP A 520 -14.35 2.42 -14.09
N GLY A 521 -14.91 2.00 -15.22
CA GLY A 521 -14.35 2.20 -16.57
C GLY A 521 -13.25 1.22 -16.97
N SER A 522 -12.79 0.35 -16.06
CA SER A 522 -11.82 -0.70 -16.39
C SER A 522 -12.44 -1.79 -17.25
N SER A 523 -11.73 -2.21 -18.30
CA SER A 523 -12.09 -3.37 -19.13
C SER A 523 -11.73 -4.72 -18.49
N ASP A 524 -11.10 -4.71 -17.31
CA ASP A 524 -10.67 -5.95 -16.65
C ASP A 524 -11.87 -6.76 -16.18
N THR A 525 -11.84 -8.06 -16.50
CA THR A 525 -12.83 -9.04 -16.05
C THR A 525 -12.19 -10.18 -15.27
N THR A 526 -13.04 -10.86 -14.51
CA THR A 526 -12.73 -12.02 -13.66
C THR A 526 -13.13 -13.34 -14.33
N ASP A 527 -13.56 -13.30 -15.60
CA ASP A 527 -14.09 -14.46 -16.34
C ASP A 527 -13.12 -15.65 -16.35
N ASN A 528 -11.82 -15.37 -16.54
CA ASN A 528 -10.79 -16.40 -16.57
C ASN A 528 -10.71 -17.20 -15.26
N LEU A 529 -10.80 -16.53 -14.09
CA LEU A 529 -10.75 -17.19 -12.79
C LEU A 529 -12.00 -18.05 -12.57
N VAL A 530 -13.16 -17.54 -12.96
CA VAL A 530 -14.45 -18.22 -12.82
C VAL A 530 -14.54 -19.44 -13.74
N SER A 531 -13.95 -19.37 -14.95
CA SER A 531 -13.83 -20.51 -15.87
C SER A 531 -12.98 -21.67 -15.33
N VAL A 532 -12.00 -21.39 -14.47
CA VAL A 532 -11.18 -22.43 -13.80
C VAL A 532 -12.02 -23.19 -12.78
N ILE A 533 -12.86 -22.47 -12.02
CA ILE A 533 -13.76 -23.06 -11.01
C ILE A 533 -14.77 -24.01 -11.65
N GLN A 534 -15.28 -23.69 -12.84
CA GLN A 534 -16.24 -24.51 -13.59
C GLN A 534 -15.79 -25.98 -13.72
N ARG A 535 -14.49 -26.21 -13.91
CA ARG A 535 -13.93 -27.55 -14.18
C ARG A 535 -13.69 -28.37 -12.91
N GLY A 536 -13.84 -27.75 -11.74
CA GLY A 536 -13.52 -28.34 -10.44
C GLY A 536 -14.69 -29.06 -9.76
N ASN A 537 -14.40 -29.63 -8.59
CA ASN A 537 -15.39 -30.24 -7.69
C ASN A 537 -15.90 -29.26 -6.60
N GLN A 538 -15.47 -28.00 -6.68
CA GLN A 538 -15.62 -27.00 -5.64
C GLN A 538 -17.05 -26.44 -5.51
N GLN A 539 -17.35 -25.84 -4.35
CA GLN A 539 -18.59 -25.09 -4.11
C GLN A 539 -18.26 -23.60 -3.93
N LEU A 540 -18.41 -22.80 -4.99
CA LEU A 540 -18.37 -21.35 -4.91
C LEU A 540 -19.63 -20.87 -4.18
N GLN A 541 -19.44 -20.27 -3.00
CA GLN A 541 -20.54 -19.74 -2.20
C GLN A 541 -20.74 -18.25 -2.40
N ASP A 542 -19.65 -17.49 -2.53
CA ASP A 542 -19.69 -16.05 -2.68
C ASP A 542 -18.75 -15.64 -3.80
N PHE A 543 -19.23 -14.74 -4.65
CA PHE A 543 -18.44 -14.15 -5.73
C PHE A 543 -18.58 -12.63 -5.75
N ILE A 544 -17.45 -11.93 -5.80
CA ILE A 544 -17.35 -10.50 -6.05
C ILE A 544 -16.35 -10.27 -7.18
N GLY A 545 -16.76 -9.57 -8.24
CA GLY A 545 -15.86 -9.23 -9.35
C GLY A 545 -16.56 -8.58 -10.55
N CYS A 546 -15.94 -8.67 -11.72
CA CYS A 546 -16.50 -8.17 -12.98
C CYS A 546 -16.65 -9.34 -13.96
N LEU A 547 -17.85 -9.58 -14.49
CA LEU A 547 -18.12 -10.71 -15.39
C LEU A 547 -18.82 -10.23 -16.65
N ASN A 548 -18.52 -10.91 -17.77
CA ASN A 548 -19.20 -10.68 -19.03
C ASN A 548 -20.51 -11.49 -19.12
N ALA A 549 -21.35 -11.15 -20.11
CA ALA A 549 -22.65 -11.78 -20.33
C ALA A 549 -22.58 -13.30 -20.56
N GLU A 550 -21.56 -13.79 -21.26
CA GLU A 550 -21.38 -15.22 -21.55
C GLU A 550 -21.11 -16.00 -20.26
N THR A 551 -20.17 -15.53 -19.45
CA THR A 551 -19.84 -16.14 -18.18
C THR A 551 -21.03 -16.12 -17.23
N ILE A 552 -21.73 -14.99 -17.11
CA ILE A 552 -22.92 -14.87 -16.25
C ILE A 552 -23.99 -15.90 -16.64
N LYS A 553 -24.31 -16.01 -17.94
CA LYS A 553 -25.29 -17.01 -18.44
C LYS A 553 -24.85 -18.44 -18.13
N SER A 554 -23.55 -18.69 -18.17
CA SER A 554 -23.02 -20.03 -17.94
C SER A 554 -23.00 -20.44 -16.46
N LEU A 555 -22.95 -19.49 -15.52
CA LEU A 555 -22.90 -19.75 -14.07
C LEU A 555 -23.98 -20.75 -13.64
N CYS A 556 -25.20 -20.61 -14.15
CA CYS A 556 -26.34 -21.42 -13.73
C CYS A 556 -26.23 -22.90 -14.14
N GLY A 557 -25.47 -23.19 -15.19
CA GLY A 557 -25.24 -24.54 -15.68
C GLY A 557 -24.14 -25.30 -14.92
N TRP A 558 -23.43 -24.65 -14.01
CA TRP A 558 -22.25 -25.21 -13.39
C TRP A 558 -22.57 -25.88 -12.05
N GLN A 559 -21.99 -27.06 -11.83
CA GLN A 559 -22.13 -27.72 -10.54
C GLN A 559 -21.49 -26.89 -9.41
N ALA A 560 -20.42 -26.15 -9.73
CA ALA A 560 -19.65 -25.42 -8.73
C ALA A 560 -20.38 -24.22 -8.12
N THR A 561 -21.37 -23.67 -8.82
CA THR A 561 -22.15 -22.48 -8.43
C THR A 561 -23.52 -22.84 -7.86
N ARG A 562 -23.85 -24.13 -7.74
CA ARG A 562 -25.15 -24.59 -7.22
C ARG A 562 -25.45 -24.07 -5.80
N ASN A 563 -24.39 -23.82 -5.02
CA ASN A 563 -24.47 -23.29 -3.66
C ASN A 563 -24.05 -21.81 -3.59
N LEU A 564 -24.05 -21.09 -4.71
CA LEU A 564 -23.78 -19.66 -4.76
C LEU A 564 -24.89 -18.92 -4.03
N VAL A 565 -24.53 -18.22 -2.96
CA VAL A 565 -25.43 -17.50 -2.06
C VAL A 565 -25.32 -15.99 -2.25
N CYS A 566 -24.11 -15.49 -2.51
CA CYS A 566 -23.87 -14.08 -2.81
C CYS A 566 -23.24 -13.93 -4.19
N LEU A 567 -23.80 -13.04 -5.01
CA LEU A 567 -23.27 -12.66 -6.30
C LEU A 567 -23.21 -11.13 -6.39
N ARG A 568 -22.01 -10.56 -6.36
CA ARG A 568 -21.76 -9.15 -6.60
C ARG A 568 -20.98 -8.99 -7.89
N VAL A 569 -21.58 -8.31 -8.87
CA VAL A 569 -21.00 -8.22 -10.21
C VAL A 569 -21.08 -6.80 -10.73
N ARG A 570 -19.94 -6.30 -11.20
CA ARG A 570 -19.91 -5.15 -12.10
C ARG A 570 -20.24 -5.57 -13.51
N VAL A 571 -21.18 -4.85 -14.13
CA VAL A 571 -21.62 -5.03 -15.51
C VAL A 571 -21.33 -3.77 -16.32
N THR A 572 -20.76 -3.95 -17.51
CA THR A 572 -20.22 -2.86 -18.35
C THR A 572 -20.96 -2.71 -19.68
N ASP A 573 -21.91 -3.60 -19.97
CA ASP A 573 -22.65 -3.63 -21.24
C ASP A 573 -24.10 -4.11 -21.04
N ARG A 574 -24.94 -3.89 -22.05
CA ARG A 574 -26.38 -4.22 -22.01
C ARG A 574 -26.64 -5.72 -21.89
N GLU A 575 -25.84 -6.56 -22.56
CA GLU A 575 -26.03 -8.02 -22.54
C GLU A 575 -25.72 -8.59 -21.16
N SER A 576 -24.71 -8.06 -20.49
CA SER A 576 -24.30 -8.40 -19.13
C SER A 576 -25.37 -8.00 -18.12
N VAL A 577 -26.01 -6.82 -18.30
CA VAL A 577 -27.19 -6.39 -17.51
C VAL A 577 -28.36 -7.37 -17.68
N GLU A 578 -28.71 -7.74 -18.90
CA GLU A 578 -29.80 -8.71 -19.13
C GLU A 578 -29.48 -10.08 -18.52
N ALA A 579 -28.24 -10.53 -18.64
CA ALA A 579 -27.80 -11.81 -18.10
C ALA A 579 -27.88 -11.82 -16.56
N ILE A 580 -27.34 -10.79 -15.91
CA ILE A 580 -27.27 -10.75 -14.45
C ILE A 580 -28.66 -10.66 -13.81
N LEU A 581 -29.59 -9.90 -14.41
CA LEU A 581 -30.96 -9.79 -13.89
C LEU A 581 -31.79 -11.07 -14.08
N ARG A 582 -31.44 -11.93 -15.05
CA ARG A 582 -32.09 -13.26 -15.22
C ARG A 582 -31.51 -14.33 -14.31
N SER A 583 -30.24 -14.22 -13.93
CA SER A 583 -29.51 -15.21 -13.12
C SER A 583 -30.21 -15.67 -11.83
N PRO A 584 -30.96 -14.84 -11.07
CA PRO A 584 -31.59 -15.30 -9.83
C PRO A 584 -32.66 -16.38 -10.03
N SER A 585 -33.32 -16.38 -11.19
CA SER A 585 -34.31 -17.42 -11.52
C SER A 585 -33.67 -18.78 -11.79
N GLU A 586 -32.36 -18.79 -12.05
CA GLU A 586 -31.59 -19.96 -12.45
C GLU A 586 -30.58 -20.41 -11.37
N LEU A 587 -30.30 -19.55 -10.37
CA LEU A 587 -29.44 -19.82 -9.22
C LEU A 587 -30.27 -20.02 -7.94
N PRO A 588 -30.67 -21.26 -7.60
CA PRO A 588 -31.68 -21.52 -6.56
C PRO A 588 -31.23 -21.19 -5.13
N SER A 589 -29.93 -21.13 -4.88
CA SER A 589 -29.34 -20.83 -3.56
C SER A 589 -29.06 -19.35 -3.36
N LEU A 590 -29.23 -18.51 -4.40
CA LEU A 590 -28.86 -17.10 -4.36
C LEU A 590 -29.75 -16.35 -3.36
N LEU A 591 -29.13 -15.78 -2.34
CA LEU A 591 -29.78 -14.94 -1.34
C LEU A 591 -29.52 -13.46 -1.57
N TRP A 592 -28.37 -13.09 -2.10
CA TRP A 592 -27.96 -11.69 -2.32
C TRP A 592 -27.39 -11.50 -3.72
N LEU A 593 -28.00 -10.56 -4.45
CA LEU A 593 -27.49 -10.04 -5.70
C LEU A 593 -27.12 -8.57 -5.54
N GLU A 594 -25.87 -8.21 -5.80
CA GLU A 594 -25.44 -6.81 -5.92
C GLU A 594 -24.97 -6.54 -7.36
N VAL A 595 -25.50 -5.48 -7.97
CA VAL A 595 -25.16 -5.11 -9.35
C VAL A 595 -24.55 -3.72 -9.38
N ASP A 596 -23.28 -3.66 -9.78
CA ASP A 596 -22.55 -2.41 -10.01
C ASP A 596 -22.68 -2.03 -11.50
N PHE A 597 -23.51 -1.02 -11.80
CA PHE A 597 -23.77 -0.59 -13.18
C PHE A 597 -22.69 0.37 -13.68
N ASP A 598 -21.81 -0.11 -14.54
CA ASP A 598 -20.68 0.64 -15.11
C ASP A 598 -20.90 0.95 -16.60
N LEU A 599 -22.02 1.58 -16.91
CA LEU A 599 -22.40 2.00 -18.26
C LEU A 599 -23.32 3.24 -18.21
N PRO A 600 -23.43 4.02 -19.29
CA PRO A 600 -24.33 5.17 -19.36
C PRO A 600 -25.79 4.80 -19.08
N LEU A 601 -26.52 5.64 -18.35
CA LEU A 601 -27.94 5.43 -18.03
C LEU A 601 -28.84 5.29 -19.26
N ASP A 602 -28.52 6.01 -20.34
CA ASP A 602 -29.26 5.92 -21.60
C ASP A 602 -29.18 4.51 -22.20
N ASP A 603 -28.05 3.81 -22.02
CA ASP A 603 -27.91 2.43 -22.46
C ASP A 603 -28.75 1.48 -21.62
N LEU A 604 -28.86 1.74 -20.31
CA LEU A 604 -29.69 0.97 -19.39
C LEU A 604 -31.18 1.10 -19.68
N ASN A 605 -31.68 2.30 -19.98
CA ASN A 605 -33.10 2.52 -20.30
C ASN A 605 -33.55 1.82 -21.59
N ASN A 606 -32.61 1.57 -22.51
CA ASN A 606 -32.88 0.85 -23.75
C ASN A 606 -32.71 -0.67 -23.61
N THR A 607 -32.43 -1.17 -22.41
CA THR A 607 -32.20 -2.60 -22.13
C THR A 607 -33.50 -3.28 -21.71
N SER A 608 -33.71 -4.54 -22.11
CA SER A 608 -34.90 -5.30 -21.70
C SER A 608 -34.74 -5.83 -20.28
N LEU A 609 -35.23 -5.08 -19.30
CA LEU A 609 -35.12 -5.43 -17.88
C LEU A 609 -36.16 -6.49 -17.48
N THR A 610 -35.70 -7.51 -16.78
CA THR A 610 -36.57 -8.53 -16.18
C THR A 610 -36.67 -8.28 -14.68
N PRO A 611 -37.88 -8.31 -14.08
CA PRO A 611 -38.03 -8.14 -12.64
C PRO A 611 -37.25 -9.19 -11.86
N VAL A 612 -36.51 -8.76 -10.84
CA VAL A 612 -35.64 -9.63 -10.03
C VAL A 612 -36.31 -10.00 -8.71
N ASN A 613 -36.32 -11.29 -8.36
CA ASN A 613 -36.94 -11.82 -7.14
C ASN A 613 -35.94 -12.35 -6.08
N THR A 614 -34.64 -12.08 -6.20
CA THR A 614 -33.61 -12.46 -5.21
C THR A 614 -33.96 -11.95 -3.80
N PRO A 615 -33.70 -12.64 -2.70
CA PRO A 615 -34.11 -12.15 -1.37
C PRO A 615 -33.56 -10.76 -0.99
N LEU A 616 -32.25 -10.57 -1.14
CA LEU A 616 -31.54 -9.30 -0.97
C LEU A 616 -31.09 -8.81 -2.35
N MET A 617 -31.23 -7.51 -2.59
CA MET A 617 -30.80 -6.89 -3.84
C MET A 617 -30.24 -5.51 -3.59
N ASP A 618 -29.00 -5.32 -4.03
CA ASP A 618 -28.30 -4.06 -3.99
C ASP A 618 -27.93 -3.61 -5.39
N VAL A 619 -27.91 -2.30 -5.58
CA VAL A 619 -27.63 -1.68 -6.87
C VAL A 619 -26.75 -0.47 -6.67
N CYS A 620 -25.74 -0.33 -7.51
CA CYS A 620 -24.80 0.77 -7.46
C CYS A 620 -24.77 1.49 -8.80
N PHE A 621 -24.85 2.83 -8.74
CA PHE A 621 -24.75 3.73 -9.88
C PHE A 621 -23.69 4.79 -9.64
N ARG A 622 -23.13 5.30 -10.73
CA ARG A 622 -22.14 6.39 -10.74
C ARG A 622 -22.61 7.57 -11.59
N ASP A 623 -21.99 8.72 -11.35
CA ASP A 623 -22.13 9.92 -12.18
C ASP A 623 -23.58 10.43 -12.32
N ILE A 624 -24.44 10.15 -11.34
CA ILE A 624 -25.86 10.55 -11.35
C ILE A 624 -25.98 12.05 -11.01
N THR A 625 -26.81 12.76 -11.77
CA THR A 625 -27.18 14.15 -11.52
C THR A 625 -28.66 14.27 -11.18
N ASP A 626 -29.10 15.44 -10.69
CA ASP A 626 -30.51 15.72 -10.43
C ASP A 626 -31.40 15.55 -11.67
N ARG A 627 -30.85 15.70 -12.88
CA ARG A 627 -31.58 15.51 -14.16
C ARG A 627 -31.88 14.04 -14.44
N ASP A 628 -31.05 13.15 -13.90
CA ASP A 628 -31.12 11.71 -14.14
C ASP A 628 -32.05 11.01 -13.15
N VAL A 629 -32.45 11.69 -12.07
CA VAL A 629 -33.36 11.17 -11.03
C VAL A 629 -34.59 10.46 -11.62
N PRO A 630 -35.34 11.03 -12.60
CA PRO A 630 -36.49 10.33 -13.18
C PRO A 630 -36.10 9.02 -13.86
N LEU A 631 -34.95 8.97 -14.53
CA LEU A 631 -34.47 7.79 -15.25
C LEU A 631 -34.05 6.70 -14.26
N VAL A 632 -33.25 7.05 -13.25
CA VAL A 632 -32.82 6.12 -12.18
C VAL A 632 -34.03 5.54 -11.45
N CYS A 633 -35.00 6.39 -11.08
CA CYS A 633 -36.22 5.94 -10.40
C CYS A 633 -37.05 4.98 -11.26
N GLN A 634 -37.21 5.27 -12.56
CA GLN A 634 -37.90 4.37 -13.48
C GLN A 634 -37.15 3.05 -13.62
N LEU A 635 -35.83 3.09 -13.82
CA LEU A 635 -35.00 1.90 -13.93
C LEU A 635 -35.16 0.97 -12.72
N LEU A 636 -35.10 1.54 -11.51
CA LEU A 636 -35.26 0.79 -10.27
C LEU A 636 -36.68 0.22 -10.14
N GLU A 637 -37.72 0.98 -10.45
CA GLU A 637 -39.10 0.48 -10.46
C GLU A 637 -39.29 -0.73 -11.41
N HIS A 638 -38.61 -0.74 -12.56
CA HIS A 638 -38.65 -1.86 -13.51
C HIS A 638 -37.89 -3.11 -13.02
N ILE A 639 -36.77 -2.91 -12.33
CA ILE A 639 -35.96 -4.00 -11.80
C ILE A 639 -36.64 -4.65 -10.60
N ARG A 640 -37.08 -3.85 -9.62
CA ARG A 640 -37.60 -4.38 -8.35
C ARG A 640 -38.30 -3.34 -7.48
N ILE A 641 -39.23 -3.80 -6.63
CA ILE A 641 -39.92 -2.94 -5.65
C ILE A 641 -39.24 -2.85 -4.27
N ARG A 642 -38.22 -3.65 -3.97
CA ARG A 642 -37.61 -3.75 -2.63
C ARG A 642 -36.10 -3.91 -2.71
N TYR A 643 -35.33 -2.99 -2.17
CA TYR A 643 -33.87 -3.04 -2.16
C TYR A 643 -33.35 -3.22 -0.74
N SER A 644 -32.25 -3.95 -0.59
CA SER A 644 -31.45 -3.95 0.65
C SER A 644 -30.42 -2.81 0.64
N GLY A 645 -30.04 -2.31 -0.54
CA GLY A 645 -29.14 -1.18 -0.68
C GLY A 645 -29.26 -0.50 -2.04
N VAL A 646 -29.25 0.83 -2.03
CA VAL A 646 -29.17 1.67 -3.23
C VAL A 646 -27.99 2.60 -3.03
N HIS A 647 -26.95 2.42 -3.83
CA HIS A 647 -25.68 3.15 -3.73
C HIS A 647 -25.53 4.09 -4.93
N LEU A 648 -25.44 5.39 -4.65
CA LEU A 648 -25.23 6.44 -5.65
C LEU A 648 -23.85 7.05 -5.40
N MET A 649 -22.85 6.58 -6.13
CA MET A 649 -21.44 6.87 -5.88
C MET A 649 -20.91 7.94 -6.84
N CYS A 650 -19.97 8.78 -6.38
CA CYS A 650 -19.34 9.81 -7.22
C CYS A 650 -20.35 10.71 -7.98
N CYS A 651 -21.51 10.99 -7.37
CA CYS A 651 -22.62 11.67 -8.05
C CYS A 651 -22.52 13.21 -7.92
N SER A 652 -23.31 13.92 -8.72
CA SER A 652 -23.58 15.36 -8.57
C SER A 652 -25.01 15.63 -8.11
N LEU A 653 -25.55 14.74 -7.26
CA LEU A 653 -26.90 14.85 -6.70
C LEU A 653 -26.95 15.84 -5.55
N THR A 654 -27.92 16.75 -5.57
CA THR A 654 -28.19 17.64 -4.44
C THR A 654 -28.97 16.90 -3.35
N PRO A 655 -29.04 17.43 -2.10
CA PRO A 655 -29.96 16.92 -1.09
C PRO A 655 -31.41 16.86 -1.58
N GLN A 656 -31.79 17.80 -2.44
CA GLN A 656 -33.11 17.83 -3.06
C GLN A 656 -33.29 16.70 -4.10
N GLY A 657 -32.27 16.39 -4.89
CA GLY A 657 -32.26 15.23 -5.79
C GLY A 657 -32.49 13.91 -5.05
N VAL A 658 -31.73 13.67 -3.97
CA VAL A 658 -31.92 12.49 -3.09
C VAL A 658 -33.32 12.44 -2.50
N ARG A 659 -33.84 13.58 -2.03
CA ARG A 659 -35.20 13.67 -1.52
C ARG A 659 -36.25 13.31 -2.58
N GLU A 660 -36.07 13.71 -3.83
CA GLU A 660 -37.01 13.35 -4.91
C GLU A 660 -36.96 11.84 -5.24
N ILE A 661 -35.79 11.21 -5.19
CA ILE A 661 -35.66 9.74 -5.32
C ILE A 661 -36.49 9.05 -4.23
N LEU A 662 -36.31 9.44 -2.97
CA LEU A 662 -37.01 8.84 -1.84
C LEU A 662 -38.53 9.10 -1.87
N LYS A 663 -38.95 10.30 -2.29
CA LYS A 663 -40.37 10.59 -2.52
C LYS A 663 -40.95 9.72 -3.62
N TYR A 664 -40.20 9.48 -4.70
CA TYR A 664 -40.63 8.60 -5.78
C TYR A 664 -40.87 7.19 -5.24
N PHE A 665 -39.91 6.64 -4.50
CA PHE A 665 -40.02 5.30 -3.91
C PHE A 665 -41.23 5.20 -2.99
N TYR A 666 -41.41 6.16 -2.08
CA TYR A 666 -42.57 6.19 -1.19
C TYR A 666 -43.90 6.21 -1.96
N ARG A 667 -44.02 7.06 -3.00
CA ARG A 667 -45.24 7.17 -3.82
C ARG A 667 -45.55 5.89 -4.61
N ARG A 668 -44.51 5.15 -5.00
CA ARG A 668 -44.63 3.89 -5.76
C ARG A 668 -44.72 2.64 -4.89
N GLY A 669 -44.67 2.79 -3.56
CA GLY A 669 -44.64 1.65 -2.65
C GLY A 669 -43.37 0.81 -2.78
N MET A 670 -42.25 1.45 -3.10
CA MET A 670 -40.94 0.82 -3.11
C MET A 670 -40.31 0.89 -1.71
N TYR A 671 -39.58 -0.15 -1.34
CA TYR A 671 -38.97 -0.29 -0.02
C TYR A 671 -37.44 -0.33 -0.13
N MET A 672 -36.74 0.31 0.83
CA MET A 672 -35.27 0.31 0.89
C MET A 672 -34.74 -0.51 2.09
N THR A 673 -35.50 -1.53 2.45
CA THR A 673 -35.13 -2.55 3.43
C THR A 673 -35.57 -3.90 2.92
N ALA A 674 -34.74 -4.92 3.13
CA ALA A 674 -35.10 -6.30 2.88
C ALA A 674 -36.35 -6.73 3.69
N ASP A 675 -37.01 -7.81 3.25
CA ASP A 675 -38.11 -8.39 4.02
C ASP A 675 -37.57 -9.19 5.22
N ALA A 676 -38.34 -9.24 6.31
CA ALA A 676 -37.93 -9.89 7.55
C ALA A 676 -37.56 -11.38 7.35
N SER A 677 -38.17 -12.07 6.38
CA SER A 677 -37.89 -13.48 6.11
C SER A 677 -36.55 -13.66 5.37
N ALA A 678 -36.22 -12.77 4.44
CA ALA A 678 -34.92 -12.70 3.79
C ALA A 678 -33.81 -12.36 4.79
N ILE A 679 -34.04 -11.37 5.67
CA ILE A 679 -33.10 -10.98 6.73
C ILE A 679 -32.80 -12.17 7.64
N ALA A 680 -33.83 -12.87 8.13
CA ALA A 680 -33.65 -14.04 8.99
C ALA A 680 -32.91 -15.19 8.28
N ARG A 681 -33.16 -15.40 6.99
CA ARG A 681 -32.47 -16.43 6.20
C ARG A 681 -31.00 -16.06 5.95
N TYR A 682 -30.74 -14.81 5.60
CA TYR A 682 -29.38 -14.28 5.42
C TYR A 682 -28.58 -14.36 6.72
N ARG A 683 -29.15 -13.93 7.86
CA ARG A 683 -28.51 -14.03 9.19
C ARG A 683 -28.04 -15.43 9.53
N ARG A 684 -28.88 -16.44 9.31
CA ARG A 684 -28.54 -17.85 9.55
C ARG A 684 -27.41 -18.36 8.66
N TRP A 685 -27.36 -17.88 7.42
CA TRP A 685 -26.30 -18.23 6.49
C TRP A 685 -24.98 -17.49 6.83
N ARG A 686 -25.04 -16.18 7.06
CA ARG A 686 -23.88 -15.31 7.25
C ARG A 686 -23.19 -15.54 8.57
N PHE A 687 -23.94 -15.80 9.64
CA PHE A 687 -23.44 -15.89 11.00
C PHE A 687 -23.59 -17.30 11.56
N PRO A 688 -22.52 -18.12 11.59
CA PRO A 688 -22.58 -19.49 12.12
C PRO A 688 -23.10 -19.59 13.56
N ALA A 689 -22.89 -18.55 14.38
CA ALA A 689 -23.40 -18.49 15.75
C ALA A 689 -24.94 -18.57 15.80
N LEU A 690 -25.63 -18.07 14.78
CA LEU A 690 -27.09 -18.04 14.70
C LEU A 690 -27.69 -19.34 14.15
N ASP A 691 -26.89 -20.24 13.58
CA ASP A 691 -27.36 -21.52 13.05
C ASP A 691 -27.82 -22.49 14.17
N THR A 692 -27.35 -22.26 15.40
CA THR A 692 -27.76 -23.00 16.59
C THR A 692 -29.17 -22.64 17.08
N VAL A 693 -29.72 -21.52 16.61
CA VAL A 693 -31.08 -21.07 16.97
C VAL A 693 -32.11 -21.90 16.17
N PRO A 694 -33.13 -22.49 16.83
CA PRO A 694 -34.14 -23.29 16.14
C PRO A 694 -34.74 -22.55 14.94
N LYS A 695 -34.85 -23.24 13.79
CA LYS A 695 -35.40 -22.64 12.55
C LYS A 695 -36.83 -22.10 12.71
N THR A 696 -37.59 -22.63 13.65
CA THR A 696 -38.94 -22.21 14.02
C THR A 696 -38.98 -20.89 14.80
N GLU A 697 -37.85 -20.44 15.32
CA GLU A 697 -37.75 -19.24 16.14
C GLU A 697 -37.35 -18.02 15.27
N THR A 698 -38.04 -16.89 15.48
CA THR A 698 -37.81 -15.65 14.73
C THR A 698 -36.52 -14.96 15.22
N LEU A 699 -35.64 -14.59 14.30
CA LEU A 699 -34.44 -13.80 14.58
C LEU A 699 -34.78 -12.30 14.49
N THR A 700 -35.29 -11.73 15.59
CA THR A 700 -35.53 -10.29 15.72
C THR A 700 -34.21 -9.53 15.88
N ASP A 701 -34.23 -8.22 15.61
CA ASP A 701 -33.04 -7.38 15.66
C ASP A 701 -32.42 -7.33 17.06
N ASP A 702 -33.23 -7.08 18.10
CA ASP A 702 -32.77 -7.09 19.50
C ASP A 702 -32.11 -8.42 19.88
N LYS A 703 -32.67 -9.54 19.40
CA LYS A 703 -32.15 -10.87 19.71
C LYS A 703 -30.83 -11.12 19.01
N VAL A 704 -30.71 -10.71 17.75
CA VAL A 704 -29.49 -10.88 16.97
C VAL A 704 -28.39 -9.98 17.51
N GLN A 705 -28.71 -8.73 17.84
CA GLN A 705 -27.78 -7.82 18.50
C GLN A 705 -27.29 -8.38 19.84
N HIS A 706 -28.17 -9.00 20.63
CA HIS A 706 -27.79 -9.67 21.86
C HIS A 706 -26.87 -10.89 21.63
N LEU A 707 -27.13 -11.70 20.59
CA LEU A 707 -26.36 -12.90 20.28
C LEU A 707 -25.00 -12.60 19.61
N LEU A 708 -24.94 -11.60 18.72
CA LEU A 708 -23.74 -11.20 17.99
C LEU A 708 -22.90 -10.17 18.76
N GLY A 709 -23.52 -9.38 19.63
CA GLY A 709 -22.89 -8.28 20.36
C GLY A 709 -22.82 -6.97 19.59
N TYR A 710 -23.40 -6.89 18.38
CA TYR A 710 -23.43 -5.68 17.54
C TYR A 710 -24.68 -5.64 16.65
N ASP A 711 -25.02 -4.45 16.17
CA ASP A 711 -26.16 -4.22 15.28
C ASP A 711 -25.77 -4.56 13.83
N ASP A 712 -26.50 -5.49 13.20
CA ASP A 712 -26.24 -5.99 11.85
C ASP A 712 -27.16 -5.36 10.79
N ARG A 713 -28.04 -4.41 11.16
CA ARG A 713 -29.06 -3.80 10.27
C ARG A 713 -28.50 -3.09 9.05
N TYR A 714 -27.27 -2.61 9.13
CA TYR A 714 -26.59 -2.01 7.98
C TYR A 714 -26.37 -3.02 6.85
N HIS A 715 -26.33 -4.34 7.10
CA HIS A 715 -26.13 -5.33 6.01
C HIS A 715 -27.35 -5.55 5.10
N TYR A 716 -28.53 -5.06 5.46
CA TYR A 716 -29.76 -5.30 4.69
C TYR A 716 -30.67 -4.06 4.59
N SER A 717 -30.10 -2.90 4.89
CA SER A 717 -30.64 -1.55 4.64
C SER A 717 -29.48 -0.58 4.34
N ASP A 718 -28.45 -1.01 3.59
CA ASP A 718 -27.28 -0.18 3.27
C ASP A 718 -27.57 0.79 2.12
N ASN A 719 -28.18 1.92 2.41
CA ASN A 719 -28.48 2.93 1.38
C ASN A 719 -27.52 4.10 1.49
N GLU A 720 -26.88 4.47 0.38
CA GLU A 720 -25.88 5.52 0.37
C GLU A 720 -25.94 6.41 -0.87
N ALA A 721 -25.78 7.71 -0.68
CA ALA A 721 -25.53 8.66 -1.76
C ALA A 721 -24.30 9.52 -1.42
N ARG A 722 -23.23 9.39 -2.21
CA ARG A 722 -22.00 10.19 -2.12
C ARG A 722 -21.94 11.17 -3.27
N THR A 723 -21.86 12.45 -2.95
CA THR A 723 -21.80 13.53 -3.93
C THR A 723 -20.62 14.47 -3.74
N SER A 724 -20.12 15.03 -4.84
CA SER A 724 -19.14 16.13 -4.86
C SER A 724 -19.77 17.51 -4.68
N VAL A 725 -21.11 17.62 -4.65
CA VAL A 725 -21.82 18.90 -4.53
C VAL A 725 -21.73 19.42 -3.09
N LEU A 726 -21.67 20.74 -2.92
CA LEU A 726 -21.77 21.40 -1.61
C LEU A 726 -23.24 21.53 -1.21
N ALA A 727 -23.53 21.32 0.07
CA ALA A 727 -24.85 21.55 0.64
C ALA A 727 -24.82 22.61 1.73
N THR A 728 -25.85 23.44 1.80
CA THR A 728 -26.06 24.32 2.95
C THR A 728 -26.57 23.51 4.14
N ARG A 729 -26.30 23.99 5.37
CA ARG A 729 -26.82 23.36 6.59
C ARG A 729 -28.35 23.30 6.62
N LEU A 730 -29.02 24.27 5.99
CA LEU A 730 -30.48 24.28 5.85
C LEU A 730 -30.97 23.12 4.98
N GLU A 731 -30.32 22.87 3.84
CA GLU A 731 -30.66 21.74 2.96
C GLU A 731 -30.39 20.40 3.64
N ALA A 732 -29.25 20.28 4.33
CA ALA A 732 -28.89 19.09 5.10
C ALA A 732 -29.92 18.80 6.22
N ASN A 733 -30.31 19.81 6.99
CA ASN A 733 -31.35 19.69 8.02
C ASN A 733 -32.73 19.35 7.41
N THR A 734 -33.04 19.88 6.23
CA THR A 734 -34.29 19.57 5.52
C THR A 734 -34.32 18.09 5.09
N LEU A 735 -33.20 17.57 4.60
CA LEU A 735 -33.05 16.15 4.29
C LEU A 735 -33.12 15.30 5.56
N ALA A 736 -32.49 15.73 6.65
CA ALA A 736 -32.49 15.03 7.93
C ALA A 736 -33.91 14.87 8.49
N ASN A 737 -34.67 15.96 8.56
CA ASN A 737 -36.07 15.93 9.00
C ASN A 737 -36.92 15.03 8.09
N PHE A 738 -36.59 14.95 6.80
CA PHE A 738 -37.27 14.07 5.86
C PHE A 738 -36.93 12.59 6.11
N PHE A 739 -35.69 12.25 6.46
CA PHE A 739 -35.30 10.90 6.86
C PHE A 739 -36.04 10.42 8.10
N GLU A 740 -36.19 11.28 9.12
CA GLU A 740 -36.95 10.97 10.33
C GLU A 740 -38.42 10.67 10.04
N ALA A 741 -39.02 11.36 9.07
CA ALA A 741 -40.41 11.16 8.67
C ALA A 741 -40.64 9.82 7.93
N LEU A 742 -39.60 9.21 7.35
CA LEU A 742 -39.70 7.95 6.61
C LEU A 742 -39.49 6.74 7.53
N GLN A 743 -40.57 6.19 8.10
CA GLN A 743 -40.48 5.04 9.02
C GLN A 743 -39.88 3.78 8.38
N ASP A 744 -40.15 3.54 7.09
CA ASP A 744 -39.65 2.36 6.35
C ASP A 744 -38.16 2.45 5.97
N LEU A 745 -37.53 3.61 6.21
CA LEU A 745 -36.11 3.81 6.00
C LEU A 745 -35.35 3.51 7.28
N VAL A 746 -34.66 2.36 7.35
CA VAL A 746 -33.94 1.92 8.56
C VAL A 746 -32.57 2.61 8.65
N TYR A 747 -31.81 2.61 7.57
CA TYR A 747 -30.50 3.26 7.50
C TYR A 747 -30.31 3.93 6.13
N PHE A 748 -29.78 5.16 6.14
CA PHE A 748 -29.41 5.90 4.94
C PHE A 748 -28.30 6.88 5.23
N ARG A 749 -27.29 6.91 4.36
CA ARG A 749 -26.17 7.83 4.45
C ARG A 749 -26.12 8.73 3.22
N PHE A 750 -26.23 10.03 3.44
CA PHE A 750 -25.93 11.05 2.44
C PHE A 750 -24.62 11.74 2.81
N VAL A 751 -23.63 11.70 1.91
CA VAL A 751 -22.34 12.36 2.08
C VAL A 751 -22.16 13.35 0.94
N CYS A 752 -21.91 14.61 1.26
CA CYS A 752 -21.58 15.65 0.30
C CYS A 752 -20.20 16.24 0.62
N ALA A 753 -19.69 17.18 -0.18
CA ALA A 753 -18.31 17.64 -0.05
C ALA A 753 -17.98 18.27 1.31
N ASN A 754 -18.96 18.91 1.96
CA ASN A 754 -18.77 19.66 3.20
C ASN A 754 -19.58 19.11 4.41
N LEU A 755 -20.60 18.28 4.19
CA LEU A 755 -21.50 17.77 5.23
C LEU A 755 -21.83 16.29 5.02
N SER A 756 -22.33 15.64 6.08
CA SER A 756 -23.00 14.34 5.98
C SER A 756 -24.32 14.34 6.76
N VAL A 757 -25.32 13.63 6.23
CA VAL A 757 -26.61 13.38 6.87
C VAL A 757 -26.78 11.87 6.98
N VAL A 758 -26.89 11.35 8.20
CA VAL A 758 -26.97 9.91 8.45
C VAL A 758 -28.23 9.63 9.26
N LYS A 759 -29.13 8.81 8.72
CA LYS A 759 -30.16 8.15 9.52
C LYS A 759 -29.57 6.88 10.11
N ASN A 760 -29.41 6.86 11.43
CA ASN A 760 -28.92 5.72 12.17
C ASN A 760 -30.00 4.64 12.31
N THR A 761 -29.55 3.42 12.59
CA THR A 761 -30.42 2.25 12.75
C THR A 761 -31.36 2.35 13.96
N ASP A 762 -31.07 3.22 14.93
CA ASP A 762 -31.97 3.55 16.05
C ASP A 762 -33.10 4.53 15.66
N GLY A 763 -33.12 4.98 14.40
CA GLY A 763 -34.11 5.91 13.85
C GLY A 763 -33.73 7.39 14.02
N THR A 764 -32.67 7.71 14.75
CA THR A 764 -32.18 9.09 14.90
C THR A 764 -31.48 9.56 13.62
N THR A 765 -31.51 10.87 13.36
CA THR A 765 -30.78 11.45 12.23
C THR A 765 -29.74 12.45 12.71
N GLU A 766 -28.53 12.33 12.20
CA GLU A 766 -27.40 13.20 12.53
C GLU A 766 -26.95 13.99 11.31
N VAL A 767 -26.61 15.26 11.51
CA VAL A 767 -25.94 16.11 10.52
C VAL A 767 -24.55 16.44 11.05
N LYS A 768 -23.51 16.05 10.31
CA LYS A 768 -22.10 16.26 10.69
C LYS A 768 -21.40 17.12 9.65
N ASP A 769 -20.68 18.14 10.13
CA ASP A 769 -19.75 18.91 9.31
C ASP A 769 -18.50 18.04 9.05
N LEU A 770 -18.02 17.97 7.80
CA LEU A 770 -16.81 17.23 7.45
C LEU A 770 -15.59 18.17 7.56
N LEU A 771 -14.57 17.77 8.32
CA LEU A 771 -13.36 18.55 8.55
C LEU A 771 -12.63 18.79 7.21
N GLY A 772 -12.44 20.07 6.85
CA GLY A 772 -11.80 20.50 5.60
C GLY A 772 -12.47 21.70 4.90
N TYR A 773 -13.67 22.12 5.32
CA TYR A 773 -14.42 23.24 4.73
C TYR A 773 -14.98 24.20 5.80
N GLN A 774 -14.13 24.68 6.72
CA GLN A 774 -14.47 25.79 7.63
C GLN A 774 -13.80 27.08 7.23
#